data_AF-K0JXC4-F1
#
_entry.id   AF-K0JXC4-F1
#
_cell.length_a   1.000
_cell.length_b   1.000
_cell.length_c   1.000
_cell.angle_alpha   90.00
_cell.angle_beta   90.00
_cell.angle_gamma   90.00
#
_symmetry.space_group_name_H-M   'P 1'
#
loop_
_entity.id
_entity.type
_entity.pdbx_description
1 polymer ?
#
loop_
_entity_poly.entity_id
_entity_poly.type
_entity_poly.pdbx_seq_one_letter_code
_entity_poly.pdbx_strand_id
1 'polypeptide(L)'
;MSRALSAGLAVALVAAVPAVLMSPAAAAEPTDARAWTPGEAKRDVVGGPPPAGLAKPGADRSGAPSAQRWSPCRSSNWGVLPDYPIERFRVSDRLQFGVNAANGNLWVDHRNLTVRGTGIDLSLRHSFGYDDEWHVNAGRDMALDLSFEAIHMPVDGGGCVEFAPNADGTYASASNGVRATITKNAGGSYTARFTETGETWAFNAGGWPLNRTDRNGSAITYYYHSDGALASLTDSQGRVTTFTSSGGKITRITDPSGTVVGDYTYDAAGKLGKLTDRDGKTVQFTHAASTGRLTSLVDQAGRTWSFAYDDYGDVIKVTTPRQAGAVDTLFAYDTSTQTTETDPNGNKTVYTFDADDRQISAKDALGHTQSTTWTANSDIQSTTDGLTNSTTAAYDSLNNLISTKLPTGATSTIGYTSTAHPHSPTSIKDPAGNEVTREYDSAGNLTKVRSTPLAADLEIRTYTGPKRLLGTVKDANGNVTTFGYDQAGNLTSVTPPAPLGVTRFGYDSLSRITSVTDGNNKRIDYAYDKLDRIVSVSVNGGAVLQTNSYDALGNLVTRSHGGVTSRFSYDAYPTGSQVTSAARTQGAGTETVSYGYDKAGNLTSLADPAGTATYGYDAANRLTSLADPFGQTTTFGYDAADNRTTTTFPGAGTQTNAYDTSSRLTSLSVKNGTGSELLKATYSYTTAGGADSDKLQSKTIAGTTTAYTYDSQRHLTKAGATTFAVDKADNITNLAGTAHTVNAANQLTAVGATTLGYDAAGNITSATNPTASYEYSSTNQLVRGVTGGAQTFTAAYDTIDQTQPRTITETVDGTATTHVFTHTALGTSTVNSGGTRVSVARDPDGRLVTEKAGTTRYNLITDHQGSVLGMLDTAGALAATYTYNPYGGATGTGASGVNPFRYVGGYTLKGGLTLFGHRYYNSSWGRFTAPDPTHQERNRYAYGKSDPVNNTDPTGAYSTDDFEDDLGVVADFAGTGAALGGGGGLIACVVGPVGCATGAGVGAAIGGGLGAVAGISYSITKRINE
;
A
#
# COMPACT_ATOMS: atom_id res chain seq x y z
N MET A 1 12.01 3.68 -1.17
CA MET A 1 13.18 3.80 -0.25
C MET A 1 12.89 3.01 1.03
N SER A 2 13.74 3.06 2.05
CA SER A 2 13.64 2.25 3.28
C SER A 2 12.24 2.22 3.93
N ARG A 3 11.79 1.01 4.32
CA ARG A 3 10.43 0.58 4.78
C ARG A 3 9.54 0.04 3.63
N ALA A 4 8.95 -1.15 3.71
CA ALA A 4 9.15 -2.29 4.60
C ALA A 4 8.73 -3.59 3.88
N LEU A 5 9.31 -4.75 4.21
CA LEU A 5 8.93 -6.03 3.58
C LEU A 5 7.82 -6.76 4.35
N SER A 6 6.84 -7.31 3.64
CA SER A 6 5.92 -8.34 4.13
C SER A 6 5.41 -9.23 2.99
N ALA A 7 5.57 -10.57 3.09
CA ALA A 7 5.08 -11.57 2.12
C ALA A 7 5.03 -12.99 2.74
N GLY A 8 3.95 -13.79 2.55
CA GLY A 8 3.88 -15.17 3.10
C GLY A 8 2.56 -15.94 2.85
N LEU A 9 2.57 -17.11 2.16
CA LEU A 9 1.36 -17.60 1.44
C LEU A 9 1.33 -19.12 0.95
N ALA A 10 0.39 -20.00 1.42
CA ALA A 10 -0.35 -21.17 0.77
C ALA A 10 -0.11 -22.76 0.90
N VAL A 11 -0.60 -23.61 -0.06
CA VAL A 11 -0.88 -25.11 -0.16
C VAL A 11 -0.39 -26.11 0.96
N ALA A 12 -0.94 -27.32 1.24
CA ALA A 12 -1.49 -28.38 0.38
C ALA A 12 -2.67 -29.23 1.00
N LEU A 13 -2.75 -30.56 0.79
CA LEU A 13 -4.00 -31.30 0.45
C LEU A 13 -4.11 -32.74 1.04
N VAL A 14 -5.33 -33.27 1.21
CA VAL A 14 -5.70 -34.64 1.70
C VAL A 14 -6.90 -35.14 0.84
N ALA A 15 -7.09 -36.41 0.41
CA ALA A 15 -7.10 -37.74 1.06
C ALA A 15 -7.05 -38.89 -0.01
N ALA A 16 -7.10 -40.22 0.23
CA ALA A 16 -6.59 -41.18 1.24
C ALA A 16 -7.07 -42.63 0.86
N VAL A 17 -7.02 -43.61 1.80
CA VAL A 17 -7.73 -44.95 1.82
C VAL A 17 -7.09 -46.12 1.02
N PRO A 18 -6.98 -47.39 1.54
CA PRO A 18 -7.20 -47.92 2.91
C PRO A 18 -6.02 -48.71 3.58
N ALA A 19 -5.98 -48.59 4.93
CA ALA A 19 -5.53 -49.52 5.99
C ALA A 19 -4.63 -50.77 5.77
N VAL A 20 -3.53 -50.84 6.57
CA VAL A 20 -3.11 -51.99 7.41
C VAL A 20 -2.55 -51.46 8.75
N LEU A 21 -2.65 -52.22 9.85
CA LEU A 21 -2.16 -51.86 11.20
C LEU A 21 -0.68 -52.21 11.44
N MET A 22 0.11 -51.28 12.01
CA MET A 22 1.26 -51.56 12.89
C MET A 22 1.53 -50.40 13.89
N SER A 23 2.32 -50.69 14.93
CA SER A 23 2.56 -49.87 16.13
C SER A 23 3.42 -48.60 15.89
N PRO A 24 3.41 -47.59 16.80
CA PRO A 24 3.96 -46.27 16.49
C PRO A 24 5.50 -46.22 16.51
N ALA A 25 6.07 -45.70 15.42
CA ALA A 25 7.40 -45.12 15.39
C ALA A 25 7.34 -43.63 15.78
N ALA A 26 8.46 -43.07 16.24
CA ALA A 26 8.53 -41.65 16.62
C ALA A 26 8.23 -40.72 15.44
N ALA A 27 7.56 -39.60 15.71
CA ALA A 27 7.29 -38.59 14.70
C ALA A 27 8.59 -37.93 14.23
N ALA A 28 9.02 -38.22 13.02
CA ALA A 28 9.96 -37.36 12.31
C ALA A 28 9.25 -36.06 11.94
N GLU A 29 9.88 -34.92 12.17
CA GLU A 29 9.31 -33.62 11.81
C GLU A 29 9.18 -33.50 10.28
N PRO A 30 8.05 -33.01 9.76
CA PRO A 30 7.93 -32.72 8.34
C PRO A 30 8.73 -31.44 8.03
N THR A 31 9.99 -31.60 7.65
CA THR A 31 10.74 -30.55 6.95
C THR A 31 9.97 -30.23 5.67
N ASP A 32 9.29 -29.08 5.64
CA ASP A 32 8.43 -28.71 4.52
C ASP A 32 9.27 -28.64 3.24
N ALA A 33 8.98 -29.54 2.29
CA ALA A 33 9.86 -29.83 1.15
C ALA A 33 9.99 -28.69 0.12
N ARG A 34 9.40 -27.53 0.42
CA ARG A 34 9.48 -26.29 -0.35
C ARG A 34 10.37 -25.23 0.29
N ALA A 35 10.77 -25.40 1.55
CA ALA A 35 11.67 -24.48 2.24
C ALA A 35 13.07 -24.47 1.61
N TRP A 36 13.61 -23.28 1.37
CA TRP A 36 14.90 -23.07 0.74
C TRP A 36 15.75 -22.06 1.51
N THR A 37 16.89 -22.55 1.99
CA THR A 37 17.98 -21.75 2.55
C THR A 37 19.03 -21.52 1.47
N PRO A 38 19.44 -20.27 1.19
CA PRO A 38 20.54 -19.99 0.26
C PRO A 38 21.87 -20.52 0.81
N GLY A 39 22.77 -20.90 -0.09
CA GLY A 39 24.18 -21.16 0.24
C GLY A 39 24.91 -19.89 0.69
N GLU A 40 26.20 -20.03 1.05
CA GLU A 40 27.04 -18.87 1.38
C GLU A 40 27.09 -17.87 0.22
N ALA A 41 26.97 -16.58 0.53
CA ALA A 41 26.95 -15.54 -0.50
C ALA A 41 28.36 -15.31 -1.05
N LYS A 42 28.54 -15.60 -2.34
CA LYS A 42 29.77 -15.40 -3.10
C LYS A 42 30.19 -13.93 -3.12
N ARG A 43 31.51 -13.71 -3.07
CA ARG A 43 32.14 -12.38 -3.04
C ARG A 43 33.23 -12.20 -4.09
N ASP A 44 33.56 -13.25 -4.83
CA ASP A 44 34.56 -13.24 -5.90
C ASP A 44 34.00 -12.55 -7.14
N VAL A 45 34.52 -11.37 -7.44
CA VAL A 45 34.14 -10.58 -8.62
C VAL A 45 34.55 -11.29 -9.90
N VAL A 46 33.66 -11.31 -10.89
CA VAL A 46 33.93 -11.83 -12.24
C VAL A 46 33.93 -10.68 -13.23
N GLY A 47 34.99 -10.60 -14.05
CA GLY A 47 35.21 -9.50 -15.00
C GLY A 47 36.09 -8.39 -14.42
N GLY A 48 36.08 -7.24 -15.07
CA GLY A 48 36.85 -6.04 -14.71
C GLY A 48 36.09 -4.76 -15.05
N PRO A 49 36.77 -3.59 -15.13
CA PRO A 49 36.14 -2.35 -15.56
C PRO A 49 35.62 -2.45 -17.02
N PRO A 50 34.60 -1.67 -17.41
CA PRO A 50 34.10 -1.66 -18.78
C PRO A 50 35.19 -1.26 -19.80
N PRO A 51 35.23 -1.91 -20.98
CA PRO A 51 36.28 -1.68 -21.97
C PRO A 51 36.29 -0.25 -22.52
N ALA A 52 37.49 0.30 -22.70
CA ALA A 52 37.65 1.63 -23.27
C ALA A 52 37.47 1.59 -24.80
N GLY A 53 36.60 2.46 -25.33
CA GLY A 53 36.46 2.69 -26.77
C GLY A 53 35.59 1.69 -27.54
N LEU A 54 35.01 0.67 -26.91
CA LEU A 54 33.95 -0.13 -27.55
C LEU A 54 32.64 0.66 -27.62
N ALA A 55 32.30 1.10 -28.83
CA ALA A 55 30.99 1.68 -29.14
C ALA A 55 29.88 0.62 -28.98
N LYS A 56 28.70 1.04 -28.50
CA LYS A 56 27.53 0.18 -28.23
C LYS A 56 27.18 -0.71 -29.45
N PRO A 57 27.33 -2.05 -29.39
CA PRO A 57 26.94 -2.98 -30.46
C PRO A 57 25.46 -2.83 -30.88
N GLY A 58 25.19 -2.02 -31.89
CA GLY A 58 23.84 -1.52 -32.19
C GLY A 58 23.80 -0.05 -32.66
N ALA A 59 24.91 0.68 -32.54
CA ALA A 59 25.13 1.94 -33.27
C ALA A 59 25.07 1.75 -34.81
N ASP A 60 25.10 0.49 -35.28
CA ASP A 60 24.89 0.07 -36.67
C ASP A 60 23.59 -0.76 -36.83
N ARG A 61 22.50 -0.37 -36.12
CA ARG A 61 21.12 -0.85 -36.37
C ARG A 61 20.55 -0.30 -37.70
N SER A 62 21.40 -0.10 -38.71
CA SER A 62 21.11 0.55 -40.00
C SER A 62 20.23 -0.28 -40.95
N GLY A 63 19.81 -1.48 -40.54
CA GLY A 63 19.09 -2.46 -41.38
C GLY A 63 17.70 -2.89 -40.88
N ALA A 64 17.08 -2.21 -39.91
CA ALA A 64 15.73 -2.54 -39.43
C ALA A 64 14.64 -2.04 -40.42
N PRO A 65 13.77 -2.91 -40.99
CA PRO A 65 12.93 -2.55 -42.13
C PRO A 65 11.47 -2.20 -41.79
N SER A 66 11.20 -1.03 -41.19
CA SER A 66 9.92 -0.30 -41.36
C SER A 66 10.00 1.12 -40.79
N ALA A 67 9.16 2.03 -41.30
CA ALA A 67 9.22 3.45 -40.95
C ALA A 67 8.40 3.80 -39.70
N GLN A 68 9.05 3.85 -38.52
CA GLN A 68 8.55 4.56 -37.34
C GLN A 68 9.67 5.38 -36.69
N ARG A 69 9.27 6.42 -35.95
CA ARG A 69 10.06 7.60 -35.53
C ARG A 69 11.43 7.23 -34.92
N TRP A 70 12.52 7.37 -35.70
CA TRP A 70 13.90 7.33 -35.19
C TRP A 70 14.19 8.64 -34.44
N SER A 71 13.70 8.72 -33.21
CA SER A 71 13.70 9.91 -32.36
C SER A 71 14.78 9.81 -31.27
N PRO A 72 15.38 10.93 -30.81
CA PRO A 72 15.94 11.02 -29.47
C PRO A 72 14.87 10.69 -28.40
N CYS A 73 15.22 10.71 -27.11
CA CYS A 73 14.33 10.31 -26.01
C CYS A 73 13.19 11.32 -25.68
N ARG A 74 12.67 11.96 -26.73
CA ARG A 74 11.54 12.91 -26.79
C ARG A 74 10.27 12.31 -27.40
N SER A 75 10.34 11.13 -28.01
CA SER A 75 9.12 10.40 -28.36
C SER A 75 8.52 9.76 -27.11
N SER A 76 7.21 9.58 -27.07
CA SER A 76 6.47 9.07 -25.92
C SER A 76 6.51 7.53 -25.78
N ASN A 77 7.22 6.85 -26.66
CA ASN A 77 7.18 5.39 -26.85
C ASN A 77 8.05 4.60 -25.85
N TRP A 78 8.64 5.23 -24.82
CA TRP A 78 9.73 4.63 -24.04
C TRP A 78 9.30 4.06 -22.69
N GLY A 79 9.01 2.75 -22.67
CA GLY A 79 8.88 1.94 -21.44
C GLY A 79 7.88 2.49 -20.43
N VAL A 80 8.34 2.72 -19.20
CA VAL A 80 7.61 3.44 -18.16
C VAL A 80 8.41 4.67 -17.74
N LEU A 81 7.80 5.83 -17.91
CA LEU A 81 8.20 7.11 -17.32
C LEU A 81 7.09 7.58 -16.34
N PRO A 82 7.36 8.54 -15.43
CA PRO A 82 6.42 8.90 -14.37
C PRO A 82 5.07 9.40 -14.91
N ASP A 83 5.12 10.31 -15.88
CA ASP A 83 4.01 11.08 -16.43
C ASP A 83 3.20 10.32 -17.50
N TYR A 84 3.52 9.05 -17.73
CA TYR A 84 2.86 8.26 -18.76
C TYR A 84 1.55 7.62 -18.27
N PRO A 85 0.43 7.79 -19.00
CA PRO A 85 -0.86 7.20 -18.69
C PRO A 85 -0.89 5.71 -19.08
N ILE A 86 -0.15 4.89 -18.34
CA ILE A 86 -0.04 3.44 -18.57
C ILE A 86 -1.16 2.69 -17.83
N GLU A 87 -2.09 2.09 -18.58
CA GLU A 87 -3.03 1.08 -18.06
C GLU A 87 -2.27 -0.24 -17.80
N ARG A 88 -2.54 -0.93 -16.68
CA ARG A 88 -1.66 -1.96 -16.09
C ARG A 88 -2.35 -3.29 -15.80
N PHE A 89 -1.72 -4.35 -16.28
CA PHE A 89 -2.18 -5.72 -16.17
C PHE A 89 -1.18 -6.57 -15.37
N ARG A 90 -1.63 -7.17 -14.26
CA ARG A 90 -0.75 -7.96 -13.37
C ARG A 90 -0.92 -9.46 -13.61
N VAL A 91 0.11 -10.10 -14.14
CA VAL A 91 0.08 -11.52 -14.53
C VAL A 91 0.40 -12.42 -13.33
N SER A 92 1.43 -12.08 -12.56
CA SER A 92 1.90 -12.82 -11.37
C SER A 92 2.58 -11.91 -10.34
N ASP A 93 3.08 -12.49 -9.25
CA ASP A 93 3.91 -11.83 -8.23
C ASP A 93 5.30 -11.39 -8.74
N ARG A 94 5.65 -11.68 -10.01
CA ARG A 94 6.92 -11.27 -10.64
C ARG A 94 6.80 -10.74 -12.06
N LEU A 95 5.62 -10.78 -12.69
CA LEU A 95 5.37 -10.36 -14.06
C LEU A 95 4.15 -9.44 -14.16
N GLN A 96 4.33 -8.30 -14.82
CA GLN A 96 3.25 -7.39 -15.22
C GLN A 96 3.50 -6.85 -16.63
N PHE A 97 2.48 -6.24 -17.22
CA PHE A 97 2.62 -5.45 -18.43
C PHE A 97 1.69 -4.24 -18.38
N GLY A 98 1.81 -3.34 -19.35
CA GLY A 98 0.92 -2.21 -19.50
C GLY A 98 0.96 -1.60 -20.89
N VAL A 99 -0.11 -0.88 -21.23
CA VAL A 99 -0.27 -0.16 -22.50
C VAL A 99 -0.27 1.33 -22.21
N ASN A 100 0.57 2.10 -22.91
CA ASN A 100 0.49 3.55 -22.84
C ASN A 100 -0.77 4.04 -23.56
N ALA A 101 -1.71 4.66 -22.84
CA ALA A 101 -2.95 5.14 -23.40
C ALA A 101 -2.76 6.25 -24.46
N ALA A 102 -1.62 6.97 -24.45
CA ALA A 102 -1.35 8.02 -25.44
C ALA A 102 -0.95 7.49 -26.83
N ASN A 103 -0.22 6.37 -26.89
CA ASN A 103 0.42 5.89 -28.14
C ASN A 103 0.49 4.37 -28.32
N GLY A 104 -0.17 3.60 -27.45
CA GLY A 104 -0.24 2.14 -27.53
C GLY A 104 1.06 1.37 -27.35
N ASN A 105 2.16 2.00 -26.91
CA ASN A 105 3.40 1.27 -26.62
C ASN A 105 3.15 0.19 -25.54
N LEU A 106 3.52 -1.06 -25.86
CA LEU A 106 3.50 -2.17 -24.93
C LEU A 106 4.76 -2.17 -24.07
N TRP A 107 4.57 -2.09 -22.75
CA TRP A 107 5.61 -2.35 -21.77
C TRP A 107 5.35 -3.70 -21.09
N VAL A 108 6.36 -4.55 -20.97
CA VAL A 108 6.31 -5.77 -20.13
C VAL A 108 7.47 -5.71 -19.15
N ASP A 109 7.28 -6.17 -17.91
CA ASP A 109 8.35 -6.21 -16.93
C ASP A 109 8.35 -7.46 -16.06
N HIS A 110 9.52 -8.11 -15.97
CA HIS A 110 9.76 -9.26 -15.11
C HIS A 110 10.86 -9.00 -14.07
N ARG A 111 10.52 -9.20 -12.79
CA ARG A 111 11.43 -9.07 -11.64
C ARG A 111 12.20 -10.37 -11.38
N ASN A 112 13.41 -10.47 -11.94
CA ASN A 112 14.25 -11.68 -11.89
C ASN A 112 14.86 -11.94 -10.50
N LEU A 113 15.39 -10.88 -9.86
CA LEU A 113 16.10 -10.98 -8.58
C LEU A 113 15.87 -9.72 -7.75
N THR A 114 15.76 -9.89 -6.43
CA THR A 114 15.89 -8.80 -5.46
C THR A 114 16.74 -9.30 -4.30
N VAL A 115 17.85 -8.64 -3.99
CA VAL A 115 18.72 -8.95 -2.84
C VAL A 115 18.80 -7.73 -1.94
N ARG A 116 18.55 -7.92 -0.63
CA ARG A 116 18.41 -6.78 0.30
C ARG A 116 19.77 -6.25 0.74
N GLY A 117 20.02 -4.99 0.42
CA GLY A 117 21.31 -4.33 0.49
C GLY A 117 21.48 -3.47 1.74
N THR A 118 22.37 -2.48 1.68
CA THR A 118 22.38 -1.35 2.60
C THR A 118 22.15 -0.07 1.81
N GLY A 119 21.19 0.76 2.22
CA GLY A 119 20.82 2.00 1.52
C GLY A 119 20.06 1.74 0.22
N ILE A 120 20.70 1.04 -0.71
CA ILE A 120 20.17 0.59 -2.01
C ILE A 120 20.15 -0.94 -2.08
N ASP A 121 19.02 -1.50 -2.53
CA ASP A 121 18.83 -2.93 -2.79
C ASP A 121 19.23 -3.28 -4.23
N LEU A 122 19.77 -4.48 -4.46
CA LEU A 122 19.98 -4.98 -5.82
C LEU A 122 18.67 -5.54 -6.37
N SER A 123 18.00 -4.82 -7.26
CA SER A 123 16.81 -5.30 -7.99
C SER A 123 17.11 -5.42 -9.48
N LEU A 124 16.97 -6.63 -10.04
CA LEU A 124 17.21 -6.92 -11.44
C LEU A 124 15.90 -7.23 -12.17
N ARG A 125 15.52 -6.33 -13.07
CA ARG A 125 14.36 -6.40 -13.95
C ARG A 125 14.80 -6.64 -15.40
N HIS A 126 13.94 -7.35 -16.15
CA HIS A 126 14.08 -7.58 -17.58
C HIS A 126 12.78 -7.06 -18.19
N SER A 127 12.86 -5.99 -18.96
CA SER A 127 11.71 -5.21 -19.42
C SER A 127 11.67 -5.15 -20.95
N PHE A 128 10.48 -5.21 -21.54
CA PHE A 128 10.21 -5.05 -22.97
C PHE A 128 9.63 -3.67 -23.24
N GLY A 129 9.97 -3.08 -24.39
CA GLY A 129 9.31 -1.88 -24.93
C GLY A 129 10.17 -1.13 -25.95
N TYR A 130 9.65 0.00 -26.45
CA TYR A 130 10.28 1.07 -27.25
C TYR A 130 10.98 0.71 -28.59
N ASP A 131 11.78 -0.35 -28.66
CA ASP A 131 12.45 -0.86 -29.86
C ASP A 131 12.07 -2.32 -30.20
N ASP A 132 10.95 -2.78 -29.61
CA ASP A 132 10.50 -4.18 -29.62
C ASP A 132 11.57 -5.18 -29.10
N GLU A 133 12.57 -4.74 -28.32
CA GLU A 133 13.53 -5.63 -27.67
C GLU A 133 13.37 -5.69 -26.14
N TRP A 134 14.09 -6.65 -25.55
CA TRP A 134 14.15 -6.89 -24.12
C TRP A 134 15.46 -6.34 -23.56
N HIS A 135 15.35 -5.50 -22.53
CA HIS A 135 16.45 -4.80 -21.87
C HIS A 135 16.55 -5.23 -20.41
N VAL A 136 17.76 -5.50 -19.91
CA VAL A 136 18.00 -5.70 -18.48
C VAL A 136 18.39 -4.37 -17.85
N ASN A 137 17.91 -4.05 -16.65
CA ASN A 137 18.26 -2.80 -15.95
C ASN A 137 19.70 -2.76 -15.39
N ALA A 138 20.65 -3.39 -16.09
CA ALA A 138 22.05 -3.45 -15.70
C ALA A 138 23.01 -3.55 -16.88
N GLY A 139 24.27 -3.18 -16.63
CA GLY A 139 25.38 -3.51 -17.52
C GLY A 139 25.41 -2.70 -18.80
N ARG A 140 24.93 -3.27 -19.89
CA ARG A 140 25.10 -2.72 -21.25
C ARG A 140 23.88 -1.93 -21.73
N ASP A 141 22.69 -2.40 -21.39
CA ASP A 141 21.45 -1.80 -21.89
C ASP A 141 21.21 -0.43 -21.24
N MET A 142 21.67 -0.28 -19.98
CA MET A 142 21.74 0.98 -19.22
C MET A 142 22.92 1.90 -19.59
N ALA A 143 23.65 1.65 -20.68
CA ALA A 143 24.74 2.54 -21.11
C ALA A 143 24.20 3.79 -21.82
N LEU A 144 24.76 4.94 -21.46
CA LEU A 144 24.48 6.23 -22.09
C LEU A 144 24.72 6.15 -23.59
N ASP A 145 23.80 6.72 -24.37
CA ASP A 145 24.08 7.03 -25.76
C ASP A 145 24.60 8.47 -25.86
N LEU A 146 25.78 8.58 -26.48
CA LEU A 146 26.62 9.76 -26.62
C LEU A 146 26.88 10.08 -28.11
N SER A 147 26.09 9.50 -29.02
CA SER A 147 26.17 9.77 -30.47
C SER A 147 25.52 11.09 -30.89
N PHE A 148 24.78 11.74 -29.98
CA PHE A 148 24.14 13.03 -30.13
C PHE A 148 24.83 14.10 -29.26
N GLU A 149 24.47 15.38 -29.46
CA GLU A 149 24.97 16.49 -28.64
C GLU A 149 24.35 16.50 -27.23
N ALA A 150 23.07 16.10 -27.15
CA ALA A 150 22.39 15.74 -25.90
C ALA A 150 22.77 14.32 -25.46
N ILE A 151 22.73 14.05 -24.16
CA ILE A 151 22.96 12.71 -23.62
C ILE A 151 21.62 11.99 -23.49
N HIS A 152 21.53 10.78 -24.02
CA HIS A 152 20.41 9.88 -23.77
C HIS A 152 20.78 8.88 -22.67
N MET A 153 19.99 8.84 -21.59
CA MET A 153 20.16 7.90 -20.48
C MET A 153 18.96 6.96 -20.38
N PRO A 154 19.14 5.64 -20.58
CA PRO A 154 18.13 4.64 -20.25
C PRO A 154 17.87 4.61 -18.74
N VAL A 155 16.63 4.34 -18.33
CA VAL A 155 16.21 4.25 -16.92
C VAL A 155 15.57 2.90 -16.58
N ASP A 156 15.45 2.61 -15.29
CA ASP A 156 14.75 1.41 -14.78
C ASP A 156 13.35 1.29 -15.40
N GLY A 157 12.96 0.09 -15.83
CA GLY A 157 11.68 -0.15 -16.51
C GLY A 157 11.69 0.08 -18.03
N GLY A 158 12.86 0.36 -18.64
CA GLY A 158 13.01 0.43 -20.10
C GLY A 158 12.63 1.79 -20.72
N GLY A 159 12.49 2.84 -19.90
CA GLY A 159 12.36 4.22 -20.37
C GLY A 159 13.70 4.83 -20.77
N CYS A 160 13.67 6.07 -21.28
CA CYS A 160 14.85 6.90 -21.50
C CYS A 160 14.55 8.38 -21.22
N VAL A 161 15.59 9.13 -20.85
CA VAL A 161 15.55 10.57 -20.64
C VAL A 161 16.64 11.26 -21.46
N GLU A 162 16.35 12.47 -21.94
CA GLU A 162 17.33 13.34 -22.60
C GLU A 162 17.87 14.38 -21.61
N PHE A 163 19.18 14.60 -21.61
CA PHE A 163 19.83 15.76 -21.01
C PHE A 163 20.36 16.66 -22.14
N ALA A 164 19.66 17.76 -22.41
CA ALA A 164 20.04 18.71 -23.47
C ALA A 164 21.30 19.52 -23.09
N PRO A 165 22.17 19.87 -24.05
CA PRO A 165 23.39 20.64 -23.78
C PRO A 165 23.07 22.14 -23.56
N ASN A 166 23.78 22.75 -22.61
CA ASN A 166 23.73 24.18 -22.36
C ASN A 166 24.90 24.90 -23.07
N ALA A 167 24.71 26.19 -23.38
CA ALA A 167 25.72 27.00 -24.09
C ALA A 167 27.04 27.24 -23.32
N ASP A 168 27.09 26.88 -22.03
CA ASP A 168 28.30 26.92 -21.19
C ASP A 168 29.04 25.56 -21.11
N GLY A 169 28.53 24.52 -21.78
CA GLY A 169 29.06 23.16 -21.75
C GLY A 169 28.57 22.29 -20.59
N THR A 170 27.61 22.77 -19.79
CA THR A 170 26.83 21.95 -18.86
C THR A 170 25.64 21.28 -19.56
N TYR A 171 24.78 20.60 -18.80
CA TYR A 171 23.54 20.00 -19.32
C TYR A 171 22.34 20.49 -18.51
N ALA A 172 21.18 20.54 -19.15
CA ALA A 172 19.89 20.76 -18.49
C ALA A 172 19.53 19.57 -17.57
N SER A 173 18.46 19.73 -16.77
CA SER A 173 17.79 18.60 -16.11
C SER A 173 17.27 17.59 -17.13
N ALA A 174 17.05 16.35 -16.70
CA ALA A 174 16.46 15.31 -17.54
C ALA A 174 15.02 15.65 -17.99
N SER A 175 14.65 15.19 -19.17
CA SER A 175 13.30 15.25 -19.70
C SER A 175 12.32 14.27 -19.02
N ASN A 176 11.04 14.32 -19.42
CA ASN A 176 10.04 13.28 -19.16
C ASN A 176 9.80 13.01 -17.66
N GLY A 177 9.65 14.07 -16.86
CA GLY A 177 9.37 13.98 -15.41
C GLY A 177 10.49 13.39 -14.54
N VAL A 178 11.64 13.01 -15.10
CA VAL A 178 12.73 12.37 -14.34
C VAL A 178 13.65 13.42 -13.75
N ARG A 179 13.57 13.57 -12.44
CA ARG A 179 14.27 14.59 -11.67
C ARG A 179 15.72 14.20 -11.39
N ALA A 180 16.53 14.35 -12.44
CA ALA A 180 17.97 14.15 -12.41
C ALA A 180 18.70 15.29 -13.14
N THR A 181 19.97 15.47 -12.80
CA THR A 181 20.95 16.28 -13.55
C THR A 181 22.13 15.40 -13.95
N ILE A 182 22.88 15.75 -15.00
CA ILE A 182 24.08 15.02 -15.41
C ILE A 182 25.29 15.94 -15.56
N THR A 183 26.41 15.50 -14.99
CA THR A 183 27.69 16.22 -15.04
C THR A 183 28.69 15.43 -15.86
N LYS A 184 29.37 16.11 -16.80
CA LYS A 184 30.56 15.59 -17.48
C LYS A 184 31.80 16.00 -16.69
N ASN A 185 32.50 15.01 -16.14
CA ASN A 185 33.62 15.20 -15.22
C ASN A 185 34.94 15.44 -15.96
N ALA A 186 35.95 15.93 -15.23
CA ALA A 186 37.33 15.92 -15.72
C ALA A 186 37.79 14.49 -16.06
N GLY A 187 38.42 14.32 -17.22
CA GLY A 187 38.70 13.00 -17.80
C GLY A 187 37.56 12.40 -18.63
N GLY A 188 36.41 13.09 -18.74
CA GLY A 188 35.33 12.78 -19.69
C GLY A 188 34.30 11.75 -19.22
N SER A 189 34.45 11.17 -18.02
CA SER A 189 33.42 10.35 -17.37
C SER A 189 32.17 11.15 -17.04
N TYR A 190 31.04 10.48 -16.80
CA TYR A 190 29.76 11.12 -16.51
C TYR A 190 29.21 10.70 -15.16
N THR A 191 28.44 11.58 -14.52
CA THR A 191 27.71 11.28 -13.28
C THR A 191 26.32 11.88 -13.38
N ALA A 192 25.28 11.05 -13.41
CA ALA A 192 23.90 11.49 -13.19
C ALA A 192 23.61 11.53 -11.69
N ARG A 193 22.83 12.51 -11.23
CA ARG A 193 22.40 12.67 -9.83
C ARG A 193 20.90 12.92 -9.78
N PHE A 194 20.18 12.05 -9.07
CA PHE A 194 18.76 12.16 -8.81
C PHE A 194 18.52 13.08 -7.60
N THR A 195 17.61 14.04 -7.72
CA THR A 195 17.56 15.20 -6.82
C THR A 195 16.93 14.92 -5.46
N GLU A 196 15.82 14.18 -5.40
CA GLU A 196 15.17 13.77 -4.14
C GLU A 196 15.95 12.68 -3.41
N THR A 197 16.37 11.65 -4.15
CA THR A 197 17.01 10.46 -3.57
C THR A 197 18.46 10.72 -3.16
N GLY A 198 19.14 11.65 -3.83
CA GLY A 198 20.58 11.85 -3.70
C GLY A 198 21.39 10.69 -4.29
N GLU A 199 20.75 9.74 -4.98
CA GLU A 199 21.42 8.64 -5.68
C GLU A 199 22.23 9.18 -6.86
N THR A 200 23.39 8.59 -7.10
CA THR A 200 24.28 8.93 -8.21
C THR A 200 24.57 7.72 -9.06
N TRP A 201 24.48 7.86 -10.39
CA TRP A 201 24.86 6.85 -11.36
C TRP A 201 26.12 7.32 -12.06
N ALA A 202 27.22 6.58 -11.88
CA ALA A 202 28.52 6.92 -12.47
C ALA A 202 28.78 6.09 -13.73
N PHE A 203 29.33 6.74 -14.76
CA PHE A 203 29.63 6.14 -16.06
C PHE A 203 31.04 6.47 -16.53
N ASN A 204 31.68 5.60 -17.30
CA ASN A 204 32.97 5.88 -17.92
C ASN A 204 32.85 6.91 -19.08
N ALA A 205 33.98 7.32 -19.66
CA ALA A 205 33.99 8.31 -20.75
C ALA A 205 33.36 7.83 -22.07
N GLY A 206 33.01 6.55 -22.18
CA GLY A 206 32.25 5.96 -23.28
C GLY A 206 30.80 5.60 -22.89
N GLY A 207 30.28 6.14 -21.78
CA GLY A 207 28.88 5.96 -21.37
C GLY A 207 28.55 4.66 -20.62
N TRP A 208 29.53 3.79 -20.35
CA TRP A 208 29.30 2.52 -19.67
C TRP A 208 29.13 2.70 -18.16
N PRO A 209 28.10 2.10 -17.52
CA PRO A 209 27.91 2.14 -16.07
C PRO A 209 29.13 1.64 -15.28
N LEU A 210 29.36 2.26 -14.12
CA LEU A 210 30.42 1.92 -13.17
C LEU A 210 29.83 1.58 -11.80
N ASN A 211 28.94 2.43 -11.28
CA ASN A 211 28.19 2.18 -10.06
C ASN A 211 26.89 2.98 -9.98
N ARG A 212 25.96 2.49 -9.15
CA ARG A 212 24.85 3.25 -8.57
C ARG A 212 25.11 3.40 -7.07
N THR A 213 25.15 4.62 -6.56
CA THR A 213 25.59 4.92 -5.18
C THR A 213 24.58 5.81 -4.47
N ASP A 214 24.13 5.41 -3.28
CA ASP A 214 23.19 6.18 -2.45
C ASP A 214 23.86 7.43 -1.83
N ARG A 215 23.06 8.31 -1.20
CA ARG A 215 23.56 9.55 -0.56
C ARG A 215 24.60 9.30 0.56
N ASN A 216 24.72 8.06 1.04
CA ASN A 216 25.60 7.65 2.13
C ASN A 216 26.83 6.85 1.66
N GLY A 217 27.02 6.66 0.35
CA GLY A 217 28.17 5.95 -0.22
C GLY A 217 27.98 4.42 -0.30
N SER A 218 26.77 3.91 -0.09
CA SER A 218 26.45 2.49 -0.30
C SER A 218 26.16 2.25 -1.77
N ALA A 219 26.93 1.37 -2.41
CA ALA A 219 27.00 1.28 -3.87
C ALA A 219 26.76 -0.13 -4.44
N ILE A 220 26.13 -0.20 -5.61
CA ILE A 220 26.12 -1.36 -6.51
C ILE A 220 27.16 -1.09 -7.60
N THR A 221 28.10 -2.00 -7.84
CA THR A 221 29.23 -1.83 -8.78
C THR A 221 29.17 -2.83 -9.94
N TYR A 222 29.48 -2.36 -11.16
CA TYR A 222 29.31 -3.09 -12.41
C TYR A 222 30.65 -3.61 -12.97
N TYR A 223 30.69 -4.89 -13.36
CA TYR A 223 31.89 -5.55 -13.89
C TYR A 223 31.62 -6.31 -15.18
N TYR A 224 32.55 -6.22 -16.12
CA TYR A 224 32.38 -6.61 -17.51
C TYR A 224 33.46 -7.59 -17.99
N HIS A 225 33.13 -8.39 -18.99
CA HIS A 225 34.11 -9.14 -19.78
C HIS A 225 34.80 -8.22 -20.80
N SER A 226 35.92 -8.69 -21.38
CA SER A 226 36.73 -7.90 -22.33
C SER A 226 36.04 -7.55 -23.65
N ASP A 227 34.92 -8.20 -23.96
CA ASP A 227 34.02 -7.93 -25.09
C ASP A 227 32.91 -6.90 -24.76
N GLY A 228 32.82 -6.46 -23.50
CA GLY A 228 31.77 -5.56 -23.02
C GLY A 228 30.48 -6.26 -22.57
N ALA A 229 30.43 -7.59 -22.52
CA ALA A 229 29.32 -8.28 -21.88
C ALA A 229 29.34 -8.05 -20.35
N LEU A 230 28.17 -7.90 -19.71
CA LEU A 230 28.08 -7.86 -18.25
C LEU A 230 28.52 -9.22 -17.69
N ALA A 231 29.43 -9.20 -16.73
CA ALA A 231 30.03 -10.39 -16.12
C ALA A 231 29.53 -10.59 -14.69
N SER A 232 29.55 -9.53 -13.88
CA SER A 232 29.00 -9.54 -12.52
C SER A 232 28.58 -8.16 -12.01
N LEU A 233 27.74 -8.17 -10.98
CA LEU A 233 27.43 -7.01 -10.14
C LEU A 233 27.82 -7.34 -8.70
N THR A 234 28.44 -6.38 -8.02
CA THR A 234 28.62 -6.44 -6.56
C THR A 234 27.60 -5.51 -5.90
N ASP A 235 26.84 -6.03 -4.93
CA ASP A 235 25.84 -5.25 -4.20
C ASP A 235 26.44 -4.39 -3.06
N SER A 236 25.59 -3.57 -2.44
CA SER A 236 25.92 -2.67 -1.33
C SER A 236 26.31 -3.37 -0.02
N GLN A 237 26.30 -4.70 0.02
CA GLN A 237 26.84 -5.55 1.08
C GLN A 237 28.05 -6.40 0.63
N GLY A 238 28.58 -6.15 -0.58
CA GLY A 238 29.76 -6.80 -1.13
C GLY A 238 29.54 -8.23 -1.64
N ARG A 239 28.30 -8.59 -2.03
CA ARG A 239 27.94 -9.91 -2.57
C ARG A 239 27.82 -9.85 -4.10
N VAL A 240 28.21 -10.93 -4.77
CA VAL A 240 28.35 -10.95 -6.24
C VAL A 240 27.25 -11.75 -6.91
N THR A 241 26.48 -11.09 -7.77
CA THR A 241 25.56 -11.71 -8.75
C THR A 241 26.30 -11.86 -10.07
N THR A 242 26.28 -13.03 -10.71
CA THR A 242 27.00 -13.29 -11.97
C THR A 242 26.05 -13.54 -13.14
N PHE A 243 26.54 -13.24 -14.34
CA PHE A 243 25.78 -13.29 -15.57
C PHE A 243 26.45 -14.24 -16.58
N THR A 244 25.66 -14.87 -17.44
CA THR A 244 26.15 -15.52 -18.65
C THR A 244 25.49 -14.84 -19.83
N SER A 245 26.28 -14.51 -20.85
CA SER A 245 25.80 -13.85 -22.07
C SER A 245 26.19 -14.66 -23.31
N SER A 246 25.40 -14.54 -24.38
CA SER A 246 25.70 -15.06 -25.71
C SER A 246 25.19 -14.08 -26.76
N GLY A 247 25.97 -13.80 -27.80
CA GLY A 247 25.62 -12.81 -28.83
C GLY A 247 25.35 -11.39 -28.27
N GLY A 248 25.91 -11.06 -27.10
CA GLY A 248 25.66 -9.79 -26.40
C GLY A 248 24.34 -9.70 -25.62
N LYS A 249 23.56 -10.79 -25.52
CA LYS A 249 22.32 -10.88 -24.73
C LYS A 249 22.52 -11.80 -23.51
N ILE A 250 21.90 -11.47 -22.37
CA ILE A 250 22.02 -12.24 -21.12
C ILE A 250 21.18 -13.51 -21.21
N THR A 251 21.83 -14.67 -21.20
CA THR A 251 21.18 -15.99 -21.23
C THR A 251 20.97 -16.59 -19.85
N ARG A 252 21.68 -16.10 -18.82
CA ARG A 252 21.51 -16.56 -17.43
C ARG A 252 21.88 -15.50 -16.40
N ILE A 253 21.12 -15.42 -15.31
CA ILE A 253 21.47 -14.68 -14.08
C ILE A 253 21.61 -15.69 -12.94
N THR A 254 22.71 -15.59 -12.19
CA THR A 254 23.01 -16.40 -11.00
C THR A 254 23.17 -15.49 -9.79
N ASP A 255 22.37 -15.71 -8.74
CA ASP A 255 22.41 -14.89 -7.52
C ASP A 255 23.66 -15.17 -6.66
N PRO A 256 23.90 -14.39 -5.58
CA PRO A 256 25.05 -14.60 -4.74
C PRO A 256 25.10 -15.95 -4.01
N SER A 257 23.97 -16.64 -3.83
CA SER A 257 23.97 -18.01 -3.28
C SER A 257 24.52 -19.05 -4.27
N GLY A 258 24.74 -18.66 -5.53
CA GLY A 258 25.08 -19.55 -6.63
C GLY A 258 23.86 -20.19 -7.30
N THR A 259 22.65 -19.73 -7.00
CA THR A 259 21.41 -20.26 -7.57
C THR A 259 21.09 -19.54 -8.88
N VAL A 260 20.68 -20.27 -9.91
CA VAL A 260 20.19 -19.68 -11.16
C VAL A 260 18.80 -19.10 -10.92
N VAL A 261 18.64 -17.80 -11.15
CA VAL A 261 17.40 -17.06 -10.85
C VAL A 261 16.65 -16.57 -12.08
N GLY A 262 17.31 -16.58 -13.23
CA GLY A 262 16.69 -16.44 -14.54
C GLY A 262 17.51 -17.17 -15.60
N ASP A 263 16.84 -17.97 -16.43
CA ASP A 263 17.42 -18.67 -17.59
C ASP A 263 16.59 -18.33 -18.84
N TYR A 264 17.24 -17.78 -19.87
CA TYR A 264 16.60 -17.09 -20.98
C TYR A 264 16.99 -17.72 -22.31
N THR A 265 16.01 -18.13 -23.10
CA THR A 265 16.24 -18.68 -24.45
C THR A 265 15.69 -17.75 -25.51
N TYR A 266 16.57 -17.30 -26.40
CA TYR A 266 16.25 -16.45 -27.55
C TYR A 266 16.04 -17.29 -28.81
N ASP A 267 15.28 -16.77 -29.77
CA ASP A 267 15.14 -17.36 -31.10
C ASP A 267 16.31 -17.00 -32.04
N ALA A 268 16.26 -17.47 -33.28
CA ALA A 268 17.29 -17.20 -34.30
C ALA A 268 17.34 -15.73 -34.77
N ALA A 269 16.32 -14.91 -34.44
CA ALA A 269 16.30 -13.47 -34.67
C ALA A 269 16.74 -12.67 -33.42
N GLY A 270 17.03 -13.33 -32.30
CA GLY A 270 17.45 -12.70 -31.05
C GLY A 270 16.31 -12.12 -30.20
N LYS A 271 15.04 -12.46 -30.49
CA LYS A 271 13.90 -12.12 -29.62
C LYS A 271 13.77 -13.16 -28.50
N LEU A 272 13.34 -12.75 -27.30
CA LEU A 272 13.26 -13.64 -26.14
C LEU A 272 12.07 -14.60 -26.30
N GLY A 273 12.29 -15.89 -26.50
CA GLY A 273 11.18 -16.86 -26.66
C GLY A 273 10.65 -17.42 -25.35
N LYS A 274 11.49 -17.50 -24.31
CA LYS A 274 11.11 -18.07 -23.00
C LYS A 274 12.04 -17.58 -21.88
N LEU A 275 11.45 -17.30 -20.73
CA LEU A 275 12.09 -17.11 -19.44
C LEU A 275 11.80 -18.31 -18.53
N THR A 276 12.78 -18.74 -17.74
CA THR A 276 12.62 -19.76 -16.69
C THR A 276 13.11 -19.20 -15.35
N ASP A 277 12.34 -19.34 -14.28
CA ASP A 277 12.71 -18.90 -12.93
C ASP A 277 13.43 -19.99 -12.10
N ARG A 278 13.88 -19.62 -10.89
CA ARG A 278 14.53 -20.52 -9.91
C ARG A 278 13.67 -21.67 -9.38
N ASP A 279 12.34 -21.59 -9.47
CA ASP A 279 11.45 -22.72 -9.17
C ASP A 279 11.18 -23.62 -10.41
N GLY A 280 11.73 -23.24 -11.56
CA GLY A 280 11.55 -23.95 -12.82
C GLY A 280 10.22 -23.62 -13.51
N LYS A 281 9.51 -22.56 -13.10
CA LYS A 281 8.34 -22.07 -13.85
C LYS A 281 8.81 -21.31 -15.07
N THR A 282 8.01 -21.35 -16.13
CA THR A 282 8.34 -20.70 -17.40
C THR A 282 7.30 -19.68 -17.79
N VAL A 283 7.76 -18.54 -18.31
CA VAL A 283 6.95 -17.63 -19.12
C VAL A 283 7.41 -17.79 -20.56
N GLN A 284 6.48 -17.95 -21.50
CA GLN A 284 6.79 -18.04 -22.94
C GLN A 284 6.29 -16.78 -23.65
N PHE A 285 7.01 -16.34 -24.68
CA PHE A 285 6.77 -15.07 -25.36
C PHE A 285 6.75 -15.27 -26.88
N THR A 286 5.61 -14.99 -27.50
CA THR A 286 5.41 -15.14 -28.95
C THR A 286 5.62 -13.80 -29.63
N HIS A 287 6.51 -13.73 -30.63
CA HIS A 287 6.77 -12.51 -31.39
C HIS A 287 6.30 -12.67 -32.84
N ALA A 288 5.79 -11.59 -33.45
CA ALA A 288 5.40 -11.57 -34.87
C ALA A 288 6.65 -11.61 -35.76
N ALA A 289 6.75 -12.62 -36.63
CA ALA A 289 7.94 -12.85 -37.46
C ALA A 289 8.25 -11.73 -38.48
N SER A 290 7.29 -10.85 -38.78
CA SER A 290 7.44 -9.73 -39.72
C SER A 290 7.88 -8.40 -39.07
N THR A 291 7.52 -8.16 -37.81
CA THR A 291 7.77 -6.89 -37.09
C THR A 291 8.64 -7.04 -35.85
N GLY A 292 8.70 -8.23 -35.26
CA GLY A 292 9.38 -8.48 -33.99
C GLY A 292 8.57 -8.09 -32.74
N ARG A 293 7.32 -7.61 -32.88
CA ARG A 293 6.39 -7.24 -31.79
C ARG A 293 5.92 -8.44 -31.00
N LEU A 294 5.71 -8.30 -29.68
CA LEU A 294 5.20 -9.35 -28.80
C LEU A 294 3.68 -9.53 -28.99
N THR A 295 3.22 -10.63 -29.59
CA THR A 295 1.80 -10.88 -29.85
C THR A 295 1.08 -11.68 -28.77
N SER A 296 1.81 -12.44 -27.95
CA SER A 296 1.26 -13.07 -26.75
C SER A 296 2.33 -13.46 -25.74
N LEU A 297 1.92 -13.63 -24.49
CA LEU A 297 2.70 -14.35 -23.48
C LEU A 297 1.87 -15.47 -22.85
N VAL A 298 2.53 -16.59 -22.55
CA VAL A 298 1.95 -17.69 -21.77
C VAL A 298 2.57 -17.65 -20.38
N ASP A 299 1.75 -17.47 -19.36
CA ASP A 299 2.20 -17.28 -17.98
C ASP A 299 2.56 -18.60 -17.27
N GLN A 300 3.06 -18.48 -16.03
CA GLN A 300 3.51 -19.61 -15.22
C GLN A 300 2.42 -20.65 -14.90
N ALA A 301 1.14 -20.32 -15.09
CA ALA A 301 0.01 -21.25 -14.96
C ALA A 301 -0.48 -21.81 -16.31
N GLY A 302 0.14 -21.42 -17.42
CA GLY A 302 -0.25 -21.85 -18.77
C GLY A 302 -1.39 -21.03 -19.39
N ARG A 303 -1.72 -19.86 -18.83
CA ARG A 303 -2.76 -18.97 -19.40
C ARG A 303 -2.14 -18.03 -20.44
N THR A 304 -2.80 -17.87 -21.59
CA THR A 304 -2.30 -17.03 -22.70
C THR A 304 -2.92 -15.64 -22.66
N TRP A 305 -2.09 -14.62 -22.42
CA TRP A 305 -2.44 -13.21 -22.61
C TRP A 305 -2.03 -12.81 -24.03
N SER A 306 -2.87 -12.07 -24.74
CA SER A 306 -2.64 -11.76 -26.16
C SER A 306 -2.77 -10.27 -26.45
N PHE A 307 -1.99 -9.80 -27.42
CA PHE A 307 -1.89 -8.40 -27.86
C PHE A 307 -2.25 -8.32 -29.33
N ALA A 308 -3.13 -7.40 -29.71
CA ALA A 308 -3.33 -7.01 -31.11
C ALA A 308 -2.93 -5.55 -31.31
N TYR A 309 -2.37 -5.30 -32.48
CA TYR A 309 -1.82 -4.03 -32.93
C TYR A 309 -2.55 -3.56 -34.18
N ASP A 310 -2.52 -2.26 -34.44
CA ASP A 310 -2.86 -1.73 -35.76
C ASP A 310 -1.66 -1.75 -36.74
N ASP A 311 -1.83 -1.16 -37.92
CA ASP A 311 -0.79 -1.07 -38.95
C ASP A 311 0.40 -0.19 -38.53
N TYR A 312 0.22 0.72 -37.58
CA TYR A 312 1.31 1.53 -37.04
C TYR A 312 2.11 0.72 -36.01
N GLY A 313 1.45 0.09 -35.05
CA GLY A 313 2.07 -0.68 -33.98
C GLY A 313 1.56 -0.40 -32.59
N ASP A 314 0.41 0.24 -32.49
CA ASP A 314 -0.13 0.75 -31.25
C ASP A 314 -1.12 -0.31 -30.73
N VAL A 315 -1.05 -0.72 -29.44
CA VAL A 315 -1.85 -1.85 -28.91
C VAL A 315 -3.33 -1.49 -28.85
N ILE A 316 -4.08 -1.85 -29.88
CA ILE A 316 -5.53 -1.68 -29.95
C ILE A 316 -6.33 -2.68 -29.11
N LYS A 317 -5.71 -3.77 -28.62
CA LYS A 317 -6.40 -4.80 -27.82
C LYS A 317 -5.49 -5.61 -26.90
N VAL A 318 -5.92 -5.79 -25.66
CA VAL A 318 -5.37 -6.75 -24.69
C VAL A 318 -6.43 -7.81 -24.37
N THR A 319 -6.10 -9.09 -24.56
CA THR A 319 -6.96 -10.22 -24.19
C THR A 319 -6.52 -10.85 -22.85
N THR A 320 -7.40 -10.80 -21.86
CA THR A 320 -7.23 -11.38 -20.52
C THR A 320 -7.81 -12.81 -20.46
N PRO A 321 -7.01 -13.83 -20.06
CA PRO A 321 -7.43 -15.24 -20.07
C PRO A 321 -8.18 -15.65 -18.79
N ARG A 322 -9.47 -15.31 -18.70
CA ARG A 322 -10.34 -15.72 -17.59
C ARG A 322 -10.85 -17.15 -17.68
N GLN A 323 -11.12 -17.78 -16.53
CA GLN A 323 -11.79 -19.08 -16.41
C GLN A 323 -13.22 -19.06 -16.98
N ALA A 324 -13.92 -17.93 -16.86
CA ALA A 324 -15.26 -17.73 -17.42
C ALA A 324 -15.28 -17.52 -18.95
N GLY A 325 -14.12 -17.61 -19.62
CA GLY A 325 -13.91 -17.21 -21.01
C GLY A 325 -13.15 -15.89 -21.11
N ALA A 326 -12.24 -15.80 -22.08
CA ALA A 326 -11.38 -14.62 -22.23
C ALA A 326 -12.17 -13.33 -22.50
N VAL A 327 -11.63 -12.20 -22.03
CA VAL A 327 -12.24 -10.87 -22.19
C VAL A 327 -11.22 -9.87 -22.70
N ASP A 328 -11.67 -8.86 -23.43
CA ASP A 328 -10.82 -7.88 -24.11
C ASP A 328 -10.96 -6.48 -23.50
N THR A 329 -9.83 -5.81 -23.22
CA THR A 329 -9.76 -4.34 -23.12
C THR A 329 -9.33 -3.81 -24.49
N LEU A 330 -9.97 -2.74 -24.98
CA LEU A 330 -9.72 -2.16 -26.30
C LEU A 330 -9.18 -0.73 -26.18
N PHE A 331 -8.34 -0.32 -27.12
CA PHE A 331 -7.87 1.05 -27.27
C PHE A 331 -8.10 1.52 -28.71
N ALA A 332 -8.62 2.73 -28.88
CA ALA A 332 -8.83 3.36 -30.17
C ALA A 332 -8.19 4.76 -30.18
N TYR A 333 -7.12 4.92 -30.96
CA TYR A 333 -6.38 6.18 -31.13
C TYR A 333 -7.14 7.11 -32.08
N ASP A 334 -8.23 7.69 -31.58
CA ASP A 334 -9.19 8.50 -32.35
C ASP A 334 -8.51 9.71 -33.05
N THR A 335 -7.49 10.29 -32.40
CA THR A 335 -6.58 11.29 -33.00
C THR A 335 -5.18 11.16 -32.40
N SER A 336 -4.21 11.90 -32.93
CA SER A 336 -2.84 11.94 -32.38
C SER A 336 -2.71 12.56 -30.98
N THR A 337 -3.81 12.98 -30.34
CA THR A 337 -3.84 13.46 -28.94
C THR A 337 -5.10 12.98 -28.19
N GLN A 338 -5.78 11.92 -28.66
CA GLN A 338 -7.00 11.39 -28.03
C GLN A 338 -7.14 9.88 -28.24
N THR A 339 -7.44 9.19 -27.13
CA THR A 339 -7.65 7.74 -27.13
C THR A 339 -8.94 7.39 -26.39
N THR A 340 -9.83 6.64 -27.03
CA THR A 340 -10.93 5.94 -26.35
C THR A 340 -10.46 4.57 -25.89
N GLU A 341 -10.31 4.39 -24.58
CA GLU A 341 -10.27 3.06 -23.97
C GLU A 341 -11.70 2.51 -23.87
N THR A 342 -11.86 1.20 -24.07
CA THR A 342 -13.11 0.47 -23.79
C THR A 342 -12.82 -0.69 -22.86
N ASP A 343 -13.47 -0.70 -21.69
CA ASP A 343 -13.31 -1.76 -20.70
C ASP A 343 -13.96 -3.08 -21.15
N PRO A 344 -13.68 -4.21 -20.48
CA PRO A 344 -14.28 -5.49 -20.86
C PRO A 344 -15.81 -5.61 -20.67
N ASN A 345 -16.45 -4.69 -19.94
CA ASN A 345 -17.91 -4.59 -19.84
C ASN A 345 -18.50 -3.86 -21.06
N GLY A 346 -17.71 -3.04 -21.76
CA GLY A 346 -18.11 -2.19 -22.88
C GLY A 346 -18.24 -0.70 -22.54
N ASN A 347 -17.88 -0.30 -21.32
CA ASN A 347 -17.83 1.11 -20.90
C ASN A 347 -16.63 1.81 -21.54
N LYS A 348 -16.72 3.12 -21.74
CA LYS A 348 -15.71 3.90 -22.47
C LYS A 348 -15.13 5.05 -21.65
N THR A 349 -13.81 5.15 -21.62
CA THR A 349 -13.09 6.32 -21.08
C THR A 349 -12.36 6.99 -22.23
N VAL A 350 -12.57 8.29 -22.42
CA VAL A 350 -11.90 9.08 -23.46
C VAL A 350 -10.83 9.95 -22.81
N TYR A 351 -9.58 9.68 -23.12
CA TYR A 351 -8.43 10.44 -22.66
C TYR A 351 -8.01 11.47 -23.72
N THR A 352 -7.52 12.63 -23.28
CA THR A 352 -6.88 13.63 -24.15
C THR A 352 -5.51 13.97 -23.59
N PHE A 353 -4.52 14.10 -24.47
CA PHE A 353 -3.10 14.32 -24.12
C PHE A 353 -2.60 15.68 -24.64
N ASP A 354 -1.50 16.17 -24.07
CA ASP A 354 -0.75 17.32 -24.61
C ASP A 354 0.32 16.88 -25.63
N ALA A 355 1.15 17.83 -26.08
CA ALA A 355 2.20 17.56 -27.08
C ALA A 355 3.40 16.76 -26.54
N ASP A 356 3.48 16.56 -25.22
CA ASP A 356 4.45 15.70 -24.55
C ASP A 356 3.80 14.34 -24.18
N ASP A 357 2.60 14.05 -24.73
CA ASP A 357 1.75 12.87 -24.50
C ASP A 357 1.30 12.65 -23.03
N ARG A 358 1.34 13.70 -22.21
CA ARG A 358 0.80 13.67 -20.83
C ARG A 358 -0.71 13.85 -20.85
N GLN A 359 -1.41 13.11 -19.99
CA GLN A 359 -2.87 13.21 -19.92
C GLN A 359 -3.32 14.55 -19.34
N ILE A 360 -4.07 15.33 -20.12
CA ILE A 360 -4.68 16.61 -19.70
C ILE A 360 -6.19 16.48 -19.43
N SER A 361 -6.82 15.41 -19.90
CA SER A 361 -8.24 15.12 -19.67
C SER A 361 -8.51 13.62 -19.62
N ALA A 362 -9.43 13.21 -18.74
CA ALA A 362 -10.07 11.90 -18.75
C ALA A 362 -11.58 12.08 -18.63
N LYS A 363 -12.35 11.48 -19.54
CA LYS A 363 -13.81 11.57 -19.58
C LYS A 363 -14.44 10.19 -19.47
N ASP A 364 -15.29 9.99 -18.47
CA ASP A 364 -15.93 8.70 -18.20
C ASP A 364 -17.10 8.40 -19.17
N ALA A 365 -17.65 7.18 -19.05
CA ALA A 365 -18.74 6.71 -19.89
C ALA A 365 -20.10 7.39 -19.61
N LEU A 366 -20.21 8.16 -18.52
CA LEU A 366 -21.37 8.97 -18.17
C LEU A 366 -21.24 10.41 -18.72
N GLY A 367 -20.02 10.81 -19.09
CA GLY A 367 -19.66 12.09 -19.66
C GLY A 367 -19.03 13.07 -18.68
N HIS A 368 -18.81 12.70 -17.41
CA HIS A 368 -18.05 13.51 -16.46
C HIS A 368 -16.59 13.62 -16.92
N THR A 369 -15.96 14.77 -16.74
CA THR A 369 -14.61 15.05 -17.25
C THR A 369 -13.72 15.55 -16.13
N GLN A 370 -12.66 14.81 -15.81
CA GLN A 370 -11.58 15.25 -14.94
C GLN A 370 -10.43 15.78 -15.80
N SER A 371 -9.71 16.81 -15.33
CA SER A 371 -8.65 17.46 -16.11
C SER A 371 -7.39 17.70 -15.27
N THR A 372 -6.23 17.75 -15.94
CA THR A 372 -4.92 18.01 -15.32
C THR A 372 -4.13 19.04 -16.12
N THR A 373 -3.37 19.90 -15.45
CA THR A 373 -2.37 20.77 -16.07
C THR A 373 -0.97 20.46 -15.54
N TRP A 374 0.05 20.68 -16.36
CA TRP A 374 1.42 20.22 -16.12
C TRP A 374 2.42 21.38 -16.12
N THR A 375 3.47 21.27 -15.30
CA THR A 375 4.67 22.11 -15.43
C THR A 375 5.44 21.74 -16.70
N ALA A 376 6.41 22.58 -17.09
CA ALA A 376 7.37 22.23 -18.15
C ALA A 376 8.28 21.03 -17.80
N ASN A 377 8.25 20.56 -16.55
CA ASN A 377 9.03 19.41 -16.05
C ASN A 377 8.12 18.20 -15.74
N SER A 378 6.87 18.19 -16.23
CA SER A 378 5.88 17.12 -16.04
C SER A 378 5.42 16.87 -14.59
N ASP A 379 5.39 17.91 -13.75
CA ASP A 379 4.72 17.84 -12.44
C ASP A 379 3.28 18.36 -12.55
N ILE A 380 2.39 17.89 -11.68
CA ILE A 380 0.98 18.29 -11.67
C ILE A 380 0.85 19.73 -11.15
N GLN A 381 0.54 20.69 -12.04
CA GLN A 381 0.27 22.08 -11.68
C GLN A 381 -1.16 22.28 -11.16
N SER A 382 -2.14 21.57 -11.72
CA SER A 382 -3.50 21.53 -11.17
C SER A 382 -4.23 20.24 -11.54
N THR A 383 -5.11 19.79 -10.66
CA THR A 383 -6.16 18.81 -10.98
C THR A 383 -7.52 19.48 -10.90
N THR A 384 -8.48 19.01 -11.69
CA THR A 384 -9.84 19.55 -11.73
C THR A 384 -10.85 18.40 -11.81
N ASP A 385 -11.85 18.39 -10.93
CA ASP A 385 -12.90 17.37 -10.91
C ASP A 385 -14.02 17.64 -11.93
N GLY A 386 -14.96 16.70 -12.09
CA GLY A 386 -16.11 16.87 -13.00
C GLY A 386 -17.19 17.84 -12.50
N LEU A 387 -17.03 18.43 -11.31
CA LEU A 387 -17.79 19.61 -10.85
C LEU A 387 -17.05 20.93 -11.13
N THR A 388 -15.88 20.89 -11.78
CA THR A 388 -14.96 22.00 -12.08
C THR A 388 -14.24 22.62 -10.87
N ASN A 389 -14.24 21.93 -9.72
CA ASN A 389 -13.40 22.33 -8.59
C ASN A 389 -11.94 21.97 -8.87
N SER A 390 -10.99 22.84 -8.52
CA SER A 390 -9.56 22.61 -8.83
C SER A 390 -8.64 22.72 -7.62
N THR A 391 -7.79 21.70 -7.44
CA THR A 391 -6.64 21.71 -6.52
C THR A 391 -5.41 22.15 -7.30
N THR A 392 -4.67 23.14 -6.79
CA THR A 392 -3.51 23.72 -7.50
C THR A 392 -2.23 23.58 -6.70
N ALA A 393 -1.12 23.30 -7.40
CA ALA A 393 0.23 23.28 -6.87
C ALA A 393 1.06 24.44 -7.43
N ALA A 394 2.08 24.87 -6.68
CA ALA A 394 3.07 25.84 -7.12
C ALA A 394 4.48 25.34 -6.83
N TYR A 395 5.40 25.63 -7.76
CA TYR A 395 6.77 25.14 -7.77
C TYR A 395 7.77 26.31 -7.82
N ASP A 396 8.98 26.12 -7.28
CA ASP A 396 10.08 27.10 -7.40
C ASP A 396 10.90 26.91 -8.70
N SER A 397 11.91 27.75 -8.89
CA SER A 397 12.81 27.71 -10.07
C SER A 397 13.76 26.50 -10.10
N LEU A 398 13.79 25.68 -9.04
CA LEU A 398 14.50 24.40 -8.97
C LEU A 398 13.51 23.22 -9.03
N ASN A 399 12.26 23.50 -9.41
CA ASN A 399 11.15 22.57 -9.53
C ASN A 399 10.70 21.95 -8.19
N ASN A 400 11.03 22.54 -7.04
CA ASN A 400 10.53 22.04 -5.76
C ASN A 400 9.07 22.45 -5.54
N LEU A 401 8.24 21.55 -5.00
CA LEU A 401 6.85 21.86 -4.63
C LEU A 401 6.83 22.80 -3.41
N ILE A 402 6.46 24.07 -3.61
CA ILE A 402 6.45 25.10 -2.54
C ILE A 402 5.07 25.39 -1.96
N SER A 403 3.99 25.01 -2.63
CA SER A 403 2.62 25.22 -2.14
C SER A 403 1.63 24.25 -2.76
N THR A 404 0.63 23.82 -1.99
CA THR A 404 -0.59 23.16 -2.48
C THR A 404 -1.81 23.86 -1.92
N LYS A 405 -2.85 24.02 -2.73
CA LYS A 405 -4.07 24.75 -2.37
C LYS A 405 -5.32 23.99 -2.81
N LEU A 406 -6.23 23.78 -1.86
CA LEU A 406 -7.52 23.15 -2.08
C LEU A 406 -8.53 24.11 -2.76
N PRO A 407 -9.55 23.59 -3.45
CA PRO A 407 -10.64 24.39 -4.04
C PRO A 407 -11.34 25.34 -3.06
N THR A 408 -11.46 24.96 -1.79
CA THR A 408 -12.03 25.78 -0.70
C THR A 408 -11.10 26.89 -0.20
N GLY A 409 -9.82 26.89 -0.59
CA GLY A 409 -8.85 27.95 -0.31
C GLY A 409 -7.79 27.62 0.74
N ALA A 410 -7.99 26.58 1.58
CA ALA A 410 -6.94 26.08 2.48
C ALA A 410 -5.66 25.77 1.70
N THR A 411 -4.51 26.23 2.22
CA THR A 411 -3.22 26.23 1.52
C THR A 411 -2.09 25.76 2.43
N SER A 412 -1.37 24.71 2.03
CA SER A 412 -0.13 24.25 2.68
C SER A 412 1.08 24.84 1.95
N THR A 413 2.19 25.09 2.65
CA THR A 413 3.42 25.64 2.04
C THR A 413 4.69 24.93 2.52
N ILE A 414 5.72 24.93 1.67
CA ILE A 414 7.00 24.24 1.88
C ILE A 414 8.15 25.17 1.51
N GLY A 415 9.16 25.26 2.37
CA GLY A 415 10.33 26.12 2.19
C GLY A 415 11.63 25.34 2.02
N TYR A 416 12.43 25.70 1.01
CA TYR A 416 13.72 25.10 0.68
C TYR A 416 14.84 26.12 0.89
N THR A 417 15.44 26.14 2.08
CA THR A 417 16.44 27.13 2.49
C THR A 417 17.87 26.58 2.58
N SER A 418 18.05 25.26 2.42
CA SER A 418 19.37 24.62 2.42
C SER A 418 20.07 24.80 1.09
N THR A 419 21.15 25.58 1.05
CA THR A 419 22.01 25.69 -0.14
C THR A 419 22.84 24.43 -0.41
N ALA A 420 23.00 23.56 0.58
CA ALA A 420 23.68 22.26 0.43
C ALA A 420 22.75 21.15 -0.09
N HIS A 421 21.44 21.27 0.19
CA HIS A 421 20.41 20.29 -0.17
C HIS A 421 19.16 21.02 -0.69
N PRO A 422 19.24 21.71 -1.84
CA PRO A 422 18.18 22.63 -2.30
C PRO A 422 16.86 21.94 -2.67
N HIS A 423 16.83 20.61 -2.73
CA HIS A 423 15.61 19.80 -2.94
C HIS A 423 15.10 19.11 -1.67
N SER A 424 15.73 19.36 -0.51
CA SER A 424 15.28 18.83 0.79
C SER A 424 14.45 19.87 1.54
N PRO A 425 13.17 19.59 1.89
CA PRO A 425 12.27 20.58 2.46
C PRO A 425 12.70 20.95 3.89
N THR A 426 13.04 22.22 4.11
CA THR A 426 13.57 22.74 5.38
C THR A 426 12.51 23.30 6.34
N SER A 427 11.35 23.73 5.83
CA SER A 427 10.16 23.94 6.65
C SER A 427 8.88 23.61 5.89
N ILE A 428 7.84 23.23 6.62
CA ILE A 428 6.53 22.84 6.08
C ILE A 428 5.45 23.44 6.99
N LYS A 429 4.42 24.05 6.39
CA LYS A 429 3.29 24.66 7.10
C LYS A 429 1.96 24.06 6.65
N ASP A 430 1.12 23.74 7.62
CA ASP A 430 -0.27 23.35 7.38
C ASP A 430 -1.18 24.58 7.10
N PRO A 431 -2.43 24.37 6.65
CA PRO A 431 -3.38 25.47 6.41
C PRO A 431 -3.81 26.26 7.65
N ALA A 432 -3.51 25.78 8.86
CA ALA A 432 -3.69 26.52 10.10
C ALA A 432 -2.46 27.38 10.49
N GLY A 433 -1.36 27.28 9.73
CA GLY A 433 -0.12 28.03 9.94
C GLY A 433 0.86 27.36 10.91
N ASN A 434 0.64 26.11 11.32
CA ASN A 434 1.57 25.36 12.15
C ASN A 434 2.81 24.99 11.34
N GLU A 435 3.98 25.48 11.74
CA GLU A 435 5.24 25.25 11.04
C GLU A 435 6.12 24.20 11.74
N VAL A 436 6.54 23.20 10.97
CA VAL A 436 7.58 22.23 11.34
C VAL A 436 8.82 22.49 10.49
N THR A 437 10.00 22.57 11.11
CA THR A 437 11.29 22.69 10.44
C THR A 437 12.05 21.36 10.45
N ARG A 438 12.92 21.18 9.45
CA ARG A 438 13.73 19.98 9.21
C ARG A 438 15.19 20.37 9.01
N GLU A 439 16.10 19.74 9.77
CA GLU A 439 17.55 19.88 9.59
C GLU A 439 18.13 18.61 8.98
N TYR A 440 19.23 18.75 8.23
CA TYR A 440 19.88 17.66 7.51
C TYR A 440 21.39 17.64 7.78
N ASP A 441 22.00 16.45 7.73
CA ASP A 441 23.46 16.30 7.76
C ASP A 441 24.11 16.60 6.39
N SER A 442 25.44 16.56 6.32
CA SER A 442 26.18 16.81 5.07
C SER A 442 25.83 15.89 3.88
N ALA A 443 25.29 14.69 4.14
CA ALA A 443 24.83 13.77 3.09
C ALA A 443 23.35 13.97 2.73
N GLY A 444 22.61 14.81 3.47
CA GLY A 444 21.18 15.01 3.29
C GLY A 444 20.33 14.00 4.05
N ASN A 445 20.84 13.38 5.12
CA ASN A 445 20.00 12.60 6.04
C ASN A 445 19.35 13.53 7.06
N LEU A 446 18.05 13.35 7.32
CA LEU A 446 17.28 14.17 8.27
C LEU A 446 17.81 13.98 9.70
N THR A 447 18.35 15.02 10.33
CA THR A 447 18.91 14.97 11.70
C THR A 447 17.99 15.53 12.77
N LYS A 448 17.06 16.42 12.42
CA LYS A 448 16.09 16.99 13.36
C LYS A 448 14.76 17.30 12.67
N VAL A 449 13.66 17.07 13.39
CA VAL A 449 12.32 17.62 13.12
C VAL A 449 11.95 18.49 14.32
N ARG A 450 11.43 19.72 14.09
CA ARG A 450 11.15 20.68 15.18
C ARG A 450 9.86 21.45 14.92
N SER A 451 8.97 21.50 15.91
CA SER A 451 7.80 22.38 15.90
C SER A 451 8.22 23.80 16.26
N THR A 452 8.04 24.73 15.32
CA THR A 452 8.29 26.16 15.56
C THR A 452 7.31 26.73 16.60
N PRO A 453 5.98 26.50 16.53
CA PRO A 453 5.04 27.01 17.54
C PRO A 453 5.26 26.48 18.97
N LEU A 454 5.70 25.23 19.14
CA LEU A 454 6.03 24.68 20.48
C LEU A 454 7.46 25.01 20.94
N ALA A 455 8.29 25.58 20.06
CA ALA A 455 9.74 25.72 20.25
C ALA A 455 10.43 24.43 20.71
N ALA A 456 9.94 23.26 20.26
CA ALA A 456 10.35 21.93 20.71
C ALA A 456 10.79 21.05 19.54
N ASP A 457 11.89 20.33 19.72
CA ASP A 457 12.33 19.29 18.79
C ASP A 457 11.36 18.10 18.94
N LEU A 458 10.77 17.66 17.83
CA LEU A 458 9.83 16.52 17.79
C LEU A 458 10.57 15.20 17.60
N GLU A 459 11.66 15.23 16.83
CA GLU A 459 12.55 14.10 16.61
C GLU A 459 13.99 14.57 16.44
N ILE A 460 14.96 13.85 17.00
CA ILE A 460 16.39 14.01 16.71
C ILE A 460 16.96 12.67 16.30
N ARG A 461 17.56 12.59 15.10
CA ARG A 461 18.19 11.39 14.54
C ARG A 461 19.72 11.53 14.60
N THR A 462 20.41 10.44 14.92
CA THR A 462 21.87 10.34 14.76
C THR A 462 22.21 9.24 13.76
N TYR A 463 23.35 9.38 13.08
CA TYR A 463 23.83 8.43 12.07
C TYR A 463 25.25 7.97 12.43
N THR A 464 25.54 6.68 12.22
CA THR A 464 26.70 5.98 12.77
C THR A 464 27.42 5.11 11.74
N GLY A 465 28.71 4.88 11.97
CA GLY A 465 29.57 4.09 11.09
C GLY A 465 29.82 4.72 9.71
N PRO A 466 30.65 4.08 8.86
CA PRO A 466 30.98 4.60 7.54
C PRO A 466 29.78 4.62 6.58
N LYS A 467 28.82 3.70 6.76
CA LYS A 467 27.57 3.64 5.97
C LYS A 467 26.48 4.63 6.44
N ARG A 468 26.76 5.48 7.44
CA ARG A 468 25.84 6.48 8.02
C ARG A 468 24.45 5.89 8.35
N LEU A 469 24.45 4.74 9.05
CA LEU A 469 23.23 4.05 9.46
C LEU A 469 22.59 4.73 10.67
N LEU A 470 21.26 4.80 10.71
CA LEU A 470 20.48 5.44 11.78
C LEU A 470 20.86 4.82 13.14
N GLY A 471 21.63 5.52 13.97
CA GLY A 471 22.12 5.00 15.25
C GLY A 471 21.11 5.18 16.37
N THR A 472 20.48 6.35 16.45
CA THR A 472 19.44 6.64 17.44
C THR A 472 18.33 7.51 16.86
N VAL A 473 17.12 7.31 17.36
CA VAL A 473 16.00 8.24 17.28
C VAL A 473 15.67 8.69 18.70
N LYS A 474 15.63 10.00 18.94
CA LYS A 474 15.17 10.60 20.19
C LYS A 474 13.85 11.32 19.94
N ASP A 475 12.84 10.98 20.74
CA ASP A 475 11.50 11.59 20.64
C ASP A 475 11.41 12.97 21.33
N ALA A 476 10.25 13.62 21.18
CA ALA A 476 9.95 14.95 21.70
C ALA A 476 9.87 15.05 23.24
N ASN A 477 9.64 13.92 23.92
CA ASN A 477 9.73 13.81 25.38
C ASN A 477 11.19 13.61 25.84
N GLY A 478 12.05 13.17 24.93
CA GLY A 478 13.48 12.98 25.10
C GLY A 478 13.92 11.52 25.26
N ASN A 479 13.01 10.56 25.08
CA ASN A 479 13.31 9.14 25.17
C ASN A 479 14.07 8.68 23.90
N VAL A 480 14.99 7.72 24.04
CA VAL A 480 15.89 7.31 22.96
C VAL A 480 15.66 5.86 22.57
N THR A 481 15.37 5.63 21.29
CA THR A 481 15.48 4.32 20.63
C THR A 481 16.85 4.21 19.96
N THR A 482 17.57 3.11 20.19
CA THR A 482 18.90 2.84 19.62
C THR A 482 18.84 1.64 18.67
N PHE A 483 19.54 1.72 17.55
CA PHE A 483 19.57 0.70 16.51
C PHE A 483 20.97 0.09 16.42
N GLY A 484 21.06 -1.23 16.31
CA GLY A 484 22.29 -1.99 16.17
C GLY A 484 22.32 -2.77 14.85
N TYR A 485 23.50 -2.87 14.24
CA TYR A 485 23.69 -3.46 12.91
C TYR A 485 24.82 -4.49 12.91
N ASP A 486 24.81 -5.41 11.95
CA ASP A 486 25.98 -6.24 11.63
C ASP A 486 27.00 -5.50 10.74
N GLN A 487 28.12 -6.14 10.42
CA GLN A 487 29.15 -5.57 9.54
C GLN A 487 28.67 -5.39 8.09
N ALA A 488 27.67 -6.17 7.65
CA ALA A 488 27.10 -6.03 6.32
C ALA A 488 26.15 -4.83 6.23
N GLY A 489 25.54 -4.41 7.34
CA GLY A 489 24.61 -3.30 7.47
C GLY A 489 23.16 -3.72 7.71
N ASN A 490 22.91 -4.99 8.05
CA ASN A 490 21.57 -5.49 8.41
C ASN A 490 21.23 -5.08 9.86
N LEU A 491 19.97 -4.75 10.14
CA LEU A 491 19.50 -4.27 11.45
C LEU A 491 19.39 -5.44 12.45
N THR A 492 20.42 -5.71 13.24
CA THR A 492 20.43 -6.84 14.19
C THR A 492 19.64 -6.57 15.47
N SER A 493 19.41 -5.31 15.86
CA SER A 493 18.57 -5.00 17.02
C SER A 493 17.96 -3.60 17.03
N VAL A 494 16.78 -3.48 17.64
CA VAL A 494 16.15 -2.21 18.05
C VAL A 494 15.97 -2.23 19.56
N THR A 495 16.64 -1.31 20.24
CA THR A 495 16.54 -1.08 21.69
C THR A 495 15.64 0.13 21.93
N PRO A 496 14.34 -0.07 22.24
CA PRO A 496 13.45 1.02 22.64
C PRO A 496 13.79 1.55 24.05
N PRO A 497 13.16 2.65 24.49
CA PRO A 497 13.22 3.09 25.88
C PRO A 497 12.69 2.02 26.85
N ALA A 498 13.29 1.95 28.03
CA ALA A 498 12.81 1.07 29.11
C ALA A 498 11.39 1.48 29.57
N PRO A 499 10.52 0.53 29.96
CA PRO A 499 10.82 -0.88 30.26
C PRO A 499 10.62 -1.86 29.09
N LEU A 500 10.40 -1.40 27.85
CA LEU A 500 10.34 -2.31 26.70
C LEU A 500 11.69 -3.03 26.51
N GLY A 501 11.61 -4.29 26.07
CA GLY A 501 12.76 -5.12 25.74
C GLY A 501 13.31 -4.87 24.34
N VAL A 502 14.48 -5.44 24.06
CA VAL A 502 15.19 -5.29 22.79
C VAL A 502 14.65 -6.25 21.74
N THR A 503 14.10 -5.74 20.63
CA THR A 503 13.79 -6.55 19.45
C THR A 503 15.09 -6.91 18.72
N ARG A 504 15.24 -8.16 18.27
CA ARG A 504 16.43 -8.66 17.55
C ARG A 504 16.04 -9.35 16.26
N PHE A 505 16.94 -9.34 15.28
CA PHE A 505 16.69 -9.90 13.95
C PHE A 505 17.83 -10.85 13.55
N GLY A 506 17.46 -11.99 12.99
CA GLY A 506 18.36 -12.93 12.31
C GLY A 506 18.16 -12.88 10.80
N TYR A 507 19.23 -13.11 10.04
CA TYR A 507 19.26 -13.00 8.58
C TYR A 507 19.88 -14.25 7.94
N ASP A 508 19.58 -14.49 6.66
CA ASP A 508 20.36 -15.41 5.80
C ASP A 508 21.42 -14.66 4.97
N SER A 509 22.15 -15.39 4.13
CA SER A 509 23.23 -14.85 3.29
C SER A 509 22.75 -13.84 2.24
N LEU A 510 21.46 -13.84 1.90
CA LEU A 510 20.80 -12.88 1.00
C LEU A 510 20.11 -11.74 1.75
N SER A 511 20.34 -11.63 3.07
CA SER A 511 19.75 -10.65 3.99
C SER A 511 18.21 -10.69 4.06
N ARG A 512 17.62 -11.87 3.85
CA ARG A 512 16.21 -12.13 4.17
C ARG A 512 16.08 -12.39 5.67
N ILE A 513 15.01 -11.92 6.32
CA ILE A 513 14.84 -12.04 7.78
C ILE A 513 14.45 -13.49 8.13
N THR A 514 15.39 -14.28 8.64
CA THR A 514 15.13 -15.66 9.07
C THR A 514 14.49 -15.75 10.44
N SER A 515 14.59 -14.70 11.27
CA SER A 515 13.86 -14.64 12.54
C SER A 515 13.76 -13.24 13.12
N VAL A 516 12.71 -13.03 13.93
CA VAL A 516 12.53 -11.86 14.80
C VAL A 516 12.40 -12.37 16.23
N THR A 517 13.14 -11.79 17.17
CA THR A 517 12.99 -12.04 18.62
C THR A 517 12.47 -10.79 19.28
N ASP A 518 11.33 -10.88 19.97
CA ASP A 518 10.72 -9.73 20.66
C ASP A 518 11.37 -9.45 22.03
N GLY A 519 10.93 -8.38 22.69
CA GLY A 519 11.42 -8.01 24.02
C GLY A 519 11.12 -9.03 25.12
N ASN A 520 10.12 -9.92 24.93
CA ASN A 520 9.86 -11.06 25.81
C ASN A 520 10.82 -12.24 25.56
N ASN A 521 11.77 -12.11 24.63
CA ASN A 521 12.62 -13.18 24.10
C ASN A 521 11.82 -14.31 23.44
N LYS A 522 10.63 -14.03 22.88
CA LYS A 522 9.93 -14.95 21.97
C LYS A 522 10.56 -14.80 20.58
N ARG A 523 11.17 -15.87 20.07
CA ARG A 523 11.74 -15.89 18.73
C ARG A 523 10.72 -16.49 17.76
N ILE A 524 10.36 -15.75 16.73
CA ILE A 524 9.61 -16.23 15.58
C ILE A 524 10.60 -16.46 14.44
N ASP A 525 10.48 -17.61 13.78
CA ASP A 525 11.30 -18.09 12.69
C ASP A 525 10.52 -18.03 11.37
N TYR A 526 11.20 -17.71 10.27
CA TYR A 526 10.63 -17.62 8.93
C TYR A 526 11.43 -18.49 7.95
N ALA A 527 10.76 -19.46 7.32
CA ALA A 527 11.30 -20.19 6.19
C ALA A 527 10.67 -19.69 4.89
N TYR A 528 11.48 -19.51 3.86
CA TYR A 528 11.08 -19.03 2.53
C TYR A 528 11.13 -20.15 1.51
N ASP A 529 10.31 -20.09 0.45
CA ASP A 529 10.59 -20.83 -0.77
C ASP A 529 11.76 -20.20 -1.55
N LYS A 530 12.08 -20.81 -2.69
CA LYS A 530 13.11 -20.29 -3.58
C LYS A 530 12.85 -18.85 -4.00
N LEU A 531 11.61 -18.48 -4.30
CA LEU A 531 11.22 -17.18 -4.88
C LEU A 531 11.13 -16.04 -3.85
N ASP A 532 11.70 -16.25 -2.66
CA ASP A 532 11.80 -15.30 -1.55
C ASP A 532 10.49 -15.06 -0.79
N ARG A 533 9.63 -16.09 -0.73
CA ARG A 533 8.25 -15.97 -0.24
C ARG A 533 7.99 -16.94 0.93
N ILE A 534 7.46 -16.47 2.07
CA ILE A 534 7.40 -17.28 3.32
C ILE A 534 6.48 -18.50 3.19
N VAL A 535 7.05 -19.69 3.44
CA VAL A 535 6.37 -21.00 3.47
C VAL A 535 6.16 -21.58 4.87
N SER A 536 6.94 -21.18 5.87
CA SER A 536 6.69 -21.60 7.25
C SER A 536 7.00 -20.49 8.24
N VAL A 537 6.18 -20.43 9.29
CA VAL A 537 6.40 -19.61 10.47
C VAL A 537 6.40 -20.53 11.68
N SER A 538 7.48 -20.55 12.45
CA SER A 538 7.61 -21.35 13.68
C SER A 538 8.06 -20.51 14.87
N VAL A 539 8.03 -21.07 16.08
CA VAL A 539 8.46 -20.43 17.32
C VAL A 539 9.67 -21.14 17.93
N ASN A 540 10.65 -20.34 18.37
CA ASN A 540 11.88 -20.73 19.05
C ASN A 540 12.66 -21.84 18.32
N GLY A 541 12.69 -21.82 16.99
CA GLY A 541 13.36 -22.83 16.16
C GLY A 541 12.72 -24.22 16.18
N GLY A 542 11.46 -24.35 16.65
CA GLY A 542 10.75 -25.63 16.77
C GLY A 542 9.33 -25.58 16.23
N ALA A 543 8.35 -25.46 17.13
CA ALA A 543 6.93 -25.67 16.79
C ALA A 543 6.43 -24.74 15.68
N VAL A 544 5.94 -25.34 14.59
CA VAL A 544 5.34 -24.62 13.45
C VAL A 544 4.00 -24.01 13.86
N LEU A 545 3.89 -22.69 13.72
CA LEU A 545 2.67 -21.92 13.95
C LEU A 545 1.80 -21.85 12.70
N GLN A 546 2.41 -21.70 11.52
CA GLN A 546 1.70 -21.56 10.25
C GLN A 546 2.49 -22.15 9.08
N THR A 547 1.81 -22.85 8.17
CA THR A 547 2.37 -23.24 6.87
C THR A 547 1.72 -22.51 5.70
N ASN A 548 2.52 -22.35 4.66
CA ASN A 548 2.33 -21.55 3.46
C ASN A 548 3.12 -22.20 2.29
N SER A 549 2.72 -21.98 1.02
CA SER A 549 3.35 -22.44 -0.23
C SER A 549 2.50 -22.09 -1.47
N TYR A 550 3.10 -21.62 -2.55
CA TYR A 550 2.40 -20.78 -3.52
C TYR A 550 1.75 -21.60 -4.67
N ASP A 551 0.85 -20.98 -5.44
CA ASP A 551 0.63 -21.39 -6.84
C ASP A 551 1.79 -20.88 -7.74
N ALA A 552 1.73 -21.15 -9.04
CA ALA A 552 2.78 -20.75 -9.98
C ALA A 552 2.82 -19.23 -10.28
N LEU A 553 1.78 -18.49 -9.89
CA LEU A 553 1.60 -17.05 -10.12
C LEU A 553 1.80 -16.21 -8.85
N GLY A 554 1.92 -16.87 -7.69
CA GLY A 554 2.11 -16.22 -6.39
C GLY A 554 0.85 -16.04 -5.54
N ASN A 555 -0.26 -16.76 -5.78
CA ASN A 555 -1.56 -16.57 -5.11
C ASN A 555 -1.82 -17.52 -3.90
N LEU A 556 -2.60 -17.09 -2.89
CA LEU A 556 -2.86 -17.86 -1.64
C LEU A 556 -3.79 -19.08 -1.80
N VAL A 557 -3.35 -20.15 -2.42
CA VAL A 557 -4.19 -21.35 -2.52
C VAL A 557 -4.47 -22.14 -1.21
N THR A 558 -3.67 -22.10 -0.11
CA THR A 558 -4.06 -22.65 1.23
C THR A 558 -3.23 -22.23 2.47
N ARG A 559 -3.66 -21.31 3.34
CA ARG A 559 -2.98 -21.06 4.64
C ARG A 559 -3.39 -22.10 5.69
N SER A 560 -2.48 -22.65 6.49
CA SER A 560 -2.84 -23.52 7.64
C SER A 560 -2.24 -23.04 8.97
N HIS A 561 -3.06 -22.98 10.02
CA HIS A 561 -2.71 -22.54 11.39
C HIS A 561 -3.60 -23.26 12.41
N GLY A 562 -3.05 -23.70 13.56
CA GLY A 562 -3.86 -24.15 14.70
C GLY A 562 -4.84 -25.32 14.46
N GLY A 563 -4.59 -26.16 13.43
CA GLY A 563 -5.54 -27.20 12.99
C GLY A 563 -6.68 -26.71 12.11
N VAL A 564 -6.63 -25.45 11.68
CA VAL A 564 -7.47 -24.83 10.66
C VAL A 564 -6.70 -24.75 9.34
N THR A 565 -7.38 -24.98 8.23
CA THR A 565 -6.83 -24.93 6.87
C THR A 565 -7.76 -24.09 5.99
N SER A 566 -7.33 -22.89 5.59
CA SER A 566 -8.09 -21.98 4.74
C SER A 566 -7.56 -22.06 3.30
N ARG A 567 -8.34 -22.62 2.37
CA ARG A 567 -8.05 -22.70 0.93
C ARG A 567 -8.60 -21.47 0.21
N PHE A 568 -7.98 -21.04 -0.88
CA PHE A 568 -8.52 -19.96 -1.71
C PHE A 568 -8.35 -20.29 -3.20
N SER A 569 -9.28 -19.79 -4.01
CA SER A 569 -9.30 -19.95 -5.47
C SER A 569 -9.24 -18.58 -6.13
N TYR A 570 -8.61 -18.48 -7.30
CA TYR A 570 -8.40 -17.22 -8.01
C TYR A 570 -8.86 -17.34 -9.47
N ASP A 571 -9.28 -16.24 -10.08
CA ASP A 571 -9.46 -16.09 -11.53
C ASP A 571 -8.68 -14.85 -12.04
N ALA A 572 -8.38 -14.81 -13.33
CA ALA A 572 -7.74 -13.66 -13.99
C ALA A 572 -8.78 -12.58 -14.30
N TYR A 573 -8.36 -11.32 -14.14
CA TYR A 573 -9.04 -10.10 -14.55
C TYR A 573 -7.96 -9.14 -15.09
N PRO A 574 -8.31 -8.07 -15.85
CA PRO A 574 -7.33 -7.09 -16.32
C PRO A 574 -6.44 -6.60 -15.18
N THR A 575 -7.08 -6.30 -14.06
CA THR A 575 -6.52 -5.73 -12.84
C THR A 575 -5.75 -6.72 -11.95
N GLY A 576 -5.68 -8.00 -12.34
CA GLY A 576 -4.86 -9.04 -11.70
C GLY A 576 -5.61 -10.32 -11.34
N SER A 577 -5.03 -11.11 -10.43
CA SER A 577 -5.66 -12.33 -9.92
C SER A 577 -6.56 -12.02 -8.72
N GLN A 578 -7.87 -12.18 -8.87
CA GLN A 578 -8.89 -11.89 -7.84
C GLN A 578 -9.38 -13.18 -7.20
N VAL A 579 -9.74 -13.17 -5.90
CA VAL A 579 -10.20 -14.40 -5.21
C VAL A 579 -11.66 -14.69 -5.50
N THR A 580 -11.94 -15.83 -6.12
CA THR A 580 -13.30 -16.30 -6.39
C THR A 580 -13.90 -17.12 -5.25
N SER A 581 -13.08 -17.69 -4.36
CA SER A 581 -13.55 -18.33 -3.12
C SER A 581 -12.48 -18.46 -2.04
N ALA A 582 -12.92 -18.51 -0.78
CA ALA A 582 -12.14 -18.81 0.41
C ALA A 582 -12.87 -19.88 1.25
N ALA A 583 -12.26 -21.03 1.51
CA ALA A 583 -12.85 -22.17 2.21
C ALA A 583 -12.03 -22.54 3.45
N ARG A 584 -12.57 -22.23 4.63
CA ARG A 584 -12.00 -22.52 5.96
C ARG A 584 -12.45 -23.89 6.46
N THR A 585 -11.54 -24.86 6.51
CA THR A 585 -11.79 -26.20 7.05
C THR A 585 -11.17 -26.38 8.44
N GLN A 586 -11.90 -27.02 9.36
CA GLN A 586 -11.41 -27.43 10.68
C GLN A 586 -12.11 -28.73 11.10
N GLY A 587 -11.34 -29.81 11.30
CA GLY A 587 -11.90 -31.14 11.49
C GLY A 587 -12.74 -31.56 10.28
N ALA A 588 -14.00 -31.94 10.51
CA ALA A 588 -14.97 -32.28 9.46
C ALA A 588 -15.82 -31.08 8.97
N GLY A 589 -15.68 -29.90 9.57
CA GLY A 589 -16.45 -28.71 9.20
C GLY A 589 -15.71 -27.83 8.19
N THR A 590 -16.40 -27.38 7.15
CA THR A 590 -15.90 -26.38 6.19
C THR A 590 -16.89 -25.22 6.08
N GLU A 591 -16.38 -24.01 6.14
CA GLU A 591 -17.09 -22.75 5.91
C GLU A 591 -16.52 -22.09 4.64
N THR A 592 -17.37 -21.79 3.66
CA THR A 592 -16.94 -21.21 2.38
C THR A 592 -17.56 -19.82 2.18
N VAL A 593 -16.73 -18.89 1.74
CA VAL A 593 -17.12 -17.59 1.18
C VAL A 593 -16.77 -17.61 -0.31
N SER A 594 -17.65 -17.11 -1.16
CA SER A 594 -17.43 -17.01 -2.62
C SER A 594 -17.70 -15.60 -3.12
N TYR A 595 -16.93 -15.19 -4.14
CA TYR A 595 -17.00 -13.86 -4.75
C TYR A 595 -17.22 -14.04 -6.25
N GLY A 596 -18.19 -13.30 -6.79
CA GLY A 596 -18.43 -13.17 -8.22
C GLY A 596 -18.10 -11.76 -8.68
N TYR A 597 -17.55 -11.64 -9.89
CA TYR A 597 -17.16 -10.37 -10.50
C TYR A 597 -17.67 -10.30 -11.94
N ASP A 598 -17.79 -9.10 -12.48
CA ASP A 598 -18.11 -8.88 -13.91
C ASP A 598 -16.88 -9.10 -14.82
N LYS A 599 -16.76 -8.39 -15.95
CA LYS A 599 -15.60 -8.55 -16.84
C LYS A 599 -14.46 -7.56 -16.55
N ALA A 600 -14.76 -6.36 -16.05
CA ALA A 600 -13.76 -5.40 -15.59
C ALA A 600 -13.19 -5.77 -14.20
N GLY A 601 -13.91 -6.59 -13.43
CA GLY A 601 -13.50 -7.05 -12.10
C GLY A 601 -14.25 -6.37 -10.96
N ASN A 602 -15.36 -5.69 -11.24
CA ASN A 602 -16.21 -5.14 -10.19
C ASN A 602 -16.88 -6.30 -9.43
N LEU A 603 -16.89 -6.27 -8.10
CA LEU A 603 -17.50 -7.31 -7.25
C LEU A 603 -19.02 -7.33 -7.46
N THR A 604 -19.57 -8.29 -8.19
CA THR A 604 -21.02 -8.39 -8.47
C THR A 604 -21.77 -9.24 -7.44
N SER A 605 -21.10 -10.13 -6.71
CA SER A 605 -21.72 -10.91 -5.64
C SER A 605 -20.74 -11.36 -4.56
N LEU A 606 -21.25 -11.45 -3.33
CA LEU A 606 -20.56 -11.99 -2.16
C LEU A 606 -21.50 -13.00 -1.48
N ALA A 607 -21.14 -14.29 -1.53
CA ALA A 607 -21.89 -15.36 -0.90
C ALA A 607 -21.15 -15.89 0.34
N ASP A 608 -21.81 -15.91 1.49
CA ASP A 608 -21.24 -16.31 2.77
C ASP A 608 -22.30 -17.04 3.65
N PRO A 609 -21.99 -17.42 4.91
CA PRO A 609 -22.95 -18.09 5.80
C PRO A 609 -24.24 -17.33 6.13
N ALA A 610 -24.35 -16.02 5.86
CA ALA A 610 -25.59 -15.25 5.99
C ALA A 610 -26.47 -15.28 4.72
N GLY A 611 -25.89 -15.57 3.55
CA GLY A 611 -26.56 -15.63 2.26
C GLY A 611 -25.73 -14.97 1.16
N THR A 612 -26.38 -14.46 0.12
CA THR A 612 -25.70 -13.80 -1.01
C THR A 612 -26.09 -12.34 -1.11
N ALA A 613 -25.12 -11.43 -0.97
CA ALA A 613 -25.25 -10.04 -1.39
C ALA A 613 -24.95 -9.92 -2.89
N THR A 614 -25.65 -9.03 -3.60
CA THR A 614 -25.35 -8.69 -4.99
C THR A 614 -25.24 -7.18 -5.20
N TYR A 615 -24.37 -6.80 -6.11
CA TYR A 615 -23.90 -5.43 -6.31
C TYR A 615 -24.14 -5.04 -7.78
N GLY A 616 -24.64 -3.83 -8.00
CA GLY A 616 -24.84 -3.25 -9.34
C GLY A 616 -24.11 -1.92 -9.48
N TYR A 617 -23.61 -1.65 -10.68
CA TYR A 617 -22.71 -0.53 -11.00
C TYR A 617 -23.28 0.34 -12.14
N ASP A 618 -22.83 1.58 -12.25
CA ASP A 618 -23.05 2.43 -13.44
C ASP A 618 -21.94 2.24 -14.50
N ALA A 619 -22.03 2.97 -15.61
CA ALA A 619 -21.05 2.89 -16.69
C ALA A 619 -19.68 3.52 -16.35
N ALA A 620 -19.59 4.32 -15.28
CA ALA A 620 -18.30 4.72 -14.70
C ALA A 620 -17.78 3.65 -13.71
N ASN A 621 -18.35 2.44 -13.75
CA ASN A 621 -18.08 1.30 -12.88
C ASN A 621 -18.35 1.59 -11.37
N ARG A 622 -19.12 2.63 -11.02
CA ARG A 622 -19.39 3.06 -9.63
C ARG A 622 -20.61 2.35 -9.05
N LEU A 623 -20.56 1.97 -7.77
CA LEU A 623 -21.63 1.17 -7.13
C LEU A 623 -22.96 1.95 -7.03
N THR A 624 -23.97 1.57 -7.81
CA THR A 624 -25.33 2.14 -7.79
C THR A 624 -26.32 1.37 -6.94
N SER A 625 -26.07 0.09 -6.64
CA SER A 625 -26.98 -0.72 -5.83
C SER A 625 -26.29 -1.86 -5.07
N LEU A 626 -26.82 -2.16 -3.88
CA LEU A 626 -26.47 -3.31 -3.06
C LEU A 626 -27.76 -3.98 -2.59
N ALA A 627 -28.06 -5.16 -3.13
CA ALA A 627 -29.04 -6.07 -2.56
C ALA A 627 -28.33 -6.92 -1.49
N ASP A 628 -28.83 -6.85 -0.26
CA ASP A 628 -28.23 -7.57 0.86
C ASP A 628 -28.66 -9.06 0.92
N PRO A 629 -27.99 -9.91 1.73
CA PRO A 629 -28.33 -11.33 1.89
C PRO A 629 -29.74 -11.62 2.41
N PHE A 630 -30.54 -10.57 2.67
CA PHE A 630 -31.89 -10.65 3.22
C PHE A 630 -32.95 -10.26 2.18
N GLY A 631 -32.54 -10.03 0.92
CA GLY A 631 -33.42 -9.79 -0.22
C GLY A 631 -33.90 -8.35 -0.36
N GLN A 632 -33.18 -7.38 0.21
CA GLN A 632 -33.56 -5.96 0.21
C GLN A 632 -32.46 -5.09 -0.40
N THR A 633 -32.83 -4.17 -1.28
CA THR A 633 -31.89 -3.36 -2.08
C THR A 633 -31.79 -1.92 -1.57
N THR A 634 -30.57 -1.52 -1.20
CA THR A 634 -30.18 -0.12 -1.03
C THR A 634 -29.61 0.39 -2.36
N THR A 635 -29.93 1.62 -2.76
CA THR A 635 -29.36 2.25 -3.96
C THR A 635 -28.59 3.52 -3.63
N PHE A 636 -27.65 3.88 -4.49
CA PHE A 636 -26.72 5.00 -4.32
C PHE A 636 -26.74 5.89 -5.55
N GLY A 637 -26.54 7.19 -5.35
CA GLY A 637 -26.38 8.18 -6.40
C GLY A 637 -25.21 9.10 -6.10
N TYR A 638 -24.62 9.64 -7.16
CA TYR A 638 -23.37 10.39 -7.14
C TYR A 638 -23.51 11.74 -7.85
N ASP A 639 -22.56 12.64 -7.64
CA ASP A 639 -22.33 13.78 -8.53
C ASP A 639 -21.26 13.46 -9.60
N ALA A 640 -20.78 14.50 -10.29
CA ALA A 640 -19.76 14.41 -11.33
C ALA A 640 -18.31 14.42 -10.79
N ALA A 641 -18.13 14.53 -9.48
CA ALA A 641 -16.85 14.40 -8.78
C ALA A 641 -16.80 13.09 -7.95
N ASP A 642 -17.63 12.11 -8.32
CA ASP A 642 -17.77 10.78 -7.71
C ASP A 642 -18.15 10.76 -6.22
N ASN A 643 -18.61 11.89 -5.67
CA ASN A 643 -19.11 11.94 -4.29
C ASN A 643 -20.47 11.27 -4.19
N ARG A 644 -20.67 10.41 -3.18
CA ARG A 644 -21.94 9.69 -2.95
C ARG A 644 -23.00 10.64 -2.37
N THR A 645 -23.64 11.43 -3.23
CA THR A 645 -24.68 12.42 -2.87
C THR A 645 -25.95 11.83 -2.27
N THR A 646 -26.31 10.59 -2.60
CA THR A 646 -27.53 9.95 -2.07
C THR A 646 -27.37 8.49 -1.70
N THR A 647 -28.18 8.03 -0.75
CA THR A 647 -28.38 6.62 -0.42
C THR A 647 -29.86 6.40 -0.09
N THR A 648 -30.56 5.59 -0.88
CA THR A 648 -31.99 5.30 -0.70
C THR A 648 -32.15 3.91 -0.10
N PHE A 649 -32.81 3.86 1.05
CA PHE A 649 -32.95 2.68 1.89
C PHE A 649 -34.28 1.95 1.62
N PRO A 650 -34.29 0.61 1.50
CA PRO A 650 -35.50 -0.17 1.24
C PRO A 650 -36.50 -0.01 2.38
N GLY A 651 -37.72 0.40 2.03
CA GLY A 651 -38.83 0.68 2.95
C GLY A 651 -38.67 1.93 3.84
N ALA A 652 -37.50 2.58 3.85
CA ALA A 652 -37.09 3.43 4.96
C ALA A 652 -36.78 4.91 4.61
N GLY A 653 -36.73 5.27 3.33
CA GLY A 653 -36.50 6.65 2.87
C GLY A 653 -35.06 6.88 2.40
N THR A 654 -34.57 8.12 2.49
CA THR A 654 -33.34 8.55 1.79
C THR A 654 -32.41 9.34 2.69
N GLN A 655 -31.12 9.00 2.67
CA GLN A 655 -30.01 9.85 3.09
C GLN A 655 -29.55 10.71 1.91
N THR A 656 -29.44 12.01 2.11
CA THR A 656 -28.80 12.97 1.19
C THR A 656 -27.54 13.53 1.84
N ASN A 657 -26.41 13.45 1.15
CA ASN A 657 -25.13 14.00 1.54
C ASN A 657 -24.85 15.28 0.75
N ALA A 658 -24.22 16.27 1.39
CA ALA A 658 -23.71 17.46 0.73
C ALA A 658 -22.21 17.63 1.04
N TYR A 659 -21.47 18.15 0.07
CA TYR A 659 -20.03 18.32 0.10
C TYR A 659 -19.67 19.80 -0.12
N ASP A 660 -18.46 20.21 0.26
CA ASP A 660 -17.88 21.46 -0.23
C ASP A 660 -17.10 21.24 -1.54
N THR A 661 -16.53 22.31 -2.09
CA THR A 661 -15.76 22.25 -3.34
C THR A 661 -14.47 21.42 -3.22
N SER A 662 -14.06 21.00 -2.03
CA SER A 662 -12.92 20.12 -1.81
C SER A 662 -13.35 18.65 -1.58
N SER A 663 -14.57 18.29 -1.99
CA SER A 663 -15.19 16.96 -1.82
C SER A 663 -15.26 16.49 -0.35
N ARG A 664 -15.31 17.42 0.60
CA ARG A 664 -15.43 17.09 2.04
C ARG A 664 -16.89 17.13 2.46
N LEU A 665 -17.35 16.09 3.15
CA LEU A 665 -18.74 15.99 3.61
C LEU A 665 -19.06 17.14 4.57
N THR A 666 -19.99 18.03 4.21
CA THR A 666 -20.46 19.17 5.01
C THR A 666 -21.81 18.91 5.67
N SER A 667 -22.63 18.00 5.13
CA SER A 667 -23.81 17.50 5.85
C SER A 667 -24.29 16.13 5.36
N LEU A 668 -25.01 15.43 6.23
CA LEU A 668 -25.92 14.35 5.84
C LEU A 668 -27.29 14.59 6.50
N SER A 669 -28.36 14.38 5.75
CA SER A 669 -29.75 14.47 6.21
C SER A 669 -30.46 13.19 5.83
N VAL A 670 -31.13 12.54 6.78
CA VAL A 670 -31.88 11.30 6.59
C VAL A 670 -33.36 11.59 6.76
N LYS A 671 -34.16 11.27 5.74
CA LYS A 671 -35.60 11.49 5.73
C LYS A 671 -36.35 10.18 5.52
N ASN A 672 -37.49 10.03 6.19
CA ASN A 672 -38.39 8.91 6.00
C ASN A 672 -39.13 8.99 4.64
N GLY A 673 -39.96 8.00 4.33
CA GLY A 673 -40.81 7.98 3.12
C GLY A 673 -41.84 9.11 3.01
N THR A 674 -42.11 9.88 4.07
CA THR A 674 -42.97 11.09 4.04
C THR A 674 -42.17 12.40 3.95
N GLY A 675 -40.86 12.33 3.73
CA GLY A 675 -39.96 13.49 3.62
C GLY A 675 -39.59 14.16 4.95
N SER A 676 -40.00 13.59 6.08
CA SER A 676 -39.70 14.10 7.43
C SER A 676 -38.28 13.75 7.84
N GLU A 677 -37.49 14.74 8.28
CA GLU A 677 -36.10 14.55 8.73
C GLU A 677 -36.06 13.76 10.05
N LEU A 678 -35.37 12.62 10.04
CA LEU A 678 -35.19 11.70 11.17
C LEU A 678 -33.88 11.96 11.91
N LEU A 679 -32.81 12.22 11.15
CA LEU A 679 -31.47 12.44 11.66
C LEU A 679 -30.72 13.39 10.72
N LYS A 680 -29.89 14.26 11.31
CA LYS A 680 -29.02 15.17 10.57
C LYS A 680 -27.66 15.24 11.24
N ALA A 681 -26.60 15.21 10.43
CA ALA A 681 -25.28 15.68 10.79
C ALA A 681 -24.88 16.89 9.92
N THR A 682 -24.19 17.86 10.50
CA THR A 682 -23.45 18.89 9.74
C THR A 682 -22.01 18.97 10.24
N TYR A 683 -21.11 19.30 9.34
CA TYR A 683 -19.66 19.35 9.54
C TYR A 683 -19.17 20.69 9.02
N SER A 684 -18.36 21.39 9.80
CA SER A 684 -17.70 22.63 9.38
C SER A 684 -16.20 22.49 9.48
N TYR A 685 -15.51 22.79 8.38
CA TYR A 685 -14.05 22.91 8.30
C TYR A 685 -13.59 24.37 8.41
N THR A 686 -14.54 25.32 8.48
CA THR A 686 -14.26 26.74 8.62
C THR A 686 -13.88 27.09 10.06
N THR A 687 -12.71 27.70 10.23
CA THR A 687 -12.19 28.17 11.52
C THR A 687 -13.05 29.28 12.12
N ALA A 688 -12.90 29.55 13.43
CA ALA A 688 -13.58 30.66 14.09
C ALA A 688 -13.26 32.06 13.50
N GLY A 689 -12.18 32.19 12.72
CA GLY A 689 -11.83 33.41 11.98
C GLY A 689 -12.45 33.50 10.58
N GLY A 690 -13.26 32.53 10.16
CA GLY A 690 -13.86 32.48 8.81
C GLY A 690 -12.97 31.93 7.70
N ALA A 691 -11.69 31.64 7.99
CA ALA A 691 -10.78 30.97 7.06
C ALA A 691 -11.06 29.46 7.00
N ASP A 692 -10.86 28.86 5.84
CA ASP A 692 -10.94 27.40 5.64
C ASP A 692 -9.73 26.69 6.29
N SER A 693 -9.96 25.48 6.81
CA SER A 693 -8.93 24.58 7.35
C SER A 693 -9.14 23.17 6.81
N ASP A 694 -8.06 22.40 6.76
CA ASP A 694 -7.99 20.97 6.50
C ASP A 694 -8.50 20.07 7.64
N LYS A 695 -9.03 20.65 8.73
CA LYS A 695 -9.52 19.94 9.91
C LYS A 695 -10.95 20.30 10.25
N LEU A 696 -11.71 19.33 10.75
CA LEU A 696 -13.07 19.49 11.26
C LEU A 696 -13.08 20.43 12.48
N GLN A 697 -13.69 21.61 12.33
CA GLN A 697 -13.79 22.64 13.37
C GLN A 697 -15.07 22.49 14.21
N SER A 698 -16.14 21.93 13.65
CA SER A 698 -17.31 21.49 14.45
C SER A 698 -18.16 20.42 13.75
N LYS A 699 -18.87 19.63 14.56
CA LYS A 699 -19.81 18.58 14.17
C LYS A 699 -21.12 18.77 14.94
N THR A 700 -22.23 18.89 14.23
CA THR A 700 -23.57 19.02 14.83
C THR A 700 -24.38 17.77 14.54
N ILE A 701 -24.79 17.03 15.57
CA ILE A 701 -25.66 15.84 15.43
C ILE A 701 -27.00 16.14 16.07
N ALA A 702 -28.11 15.96 15.35
CA ALA A 702 -29.47 16.17 15.85
C ALA A 702 -29.66 17.51 16.60
N GLY A 703 -29.06 18.59 16.08
CA GLY A 703 -29.10 19.93 16.68
C GLY A 703 -28.09 20.21 17.80
N THR A 704 -27.34 19.20 18.28
CA THR A 704 -26.28 19.38 19.29
C THR A 704 -24.92 19.60 18.63
N THR A 705 -24.37 20.81 18.74
CA THR A 705 -23.08 21.20 18.16
C THR A 705 -21.91 20.91 19.10
N THR A 706 -20.93 20.14 18.63
CA THR A 706 -19.61 19.96 19.25
C THR A 706 -18.59 20.74 18.43
N ALA A 707 -17.98 21.78 19.01
CA ALA A 707 -16.82 22.46 18.42
C ALA A 707 -15.52 21.77 18.85
N TYR A 708 -14.52 21.77 17.98
CA TYR A 708 -13.22 21.14 18.21
C TYR A 708 -12.12 22.20 18.29
N THR A 709 -11.08 21.96 19.09
CA THR A 709 -9.85 22.75 19.07
C THR A 709 -8.64 21.83 19.02
N TYR A 710 -7.57 22.30 18.39
CA TYR A 710 -6.33 21.55 18.21
C TYR A 710 -5.14 22.28 18.85
N ASP A 711 -4.08 21.56 19.18
CA ASP A 711 -2.76 22.16 19.44
C ASP A 711 -1.95 22.33 18.14
N SER A 712 -0.73 22.85 18.27
CA SER A 712 0.19 23.05 17.15
C SER A 712 1.08 21.85 16.79
N GLN A 713 0.85 20.69 17.44
CA GLN A 713 1.16 19.36 16.91
C GLN A 713 -0.05 18.72 16.22
N ARG A 714 -1.14 19.49 16.02
CA ARG A 714 -2.39 19.07 15.38
C ARG A 714 -3.21 18.06 16.20
N HIS A 715 -2.88 17.79 17.47
CA HIS A 715 -3.68 16.90 18.33
C HIS A 715 -5.00 17.55 18.75
N LEU A 716 -6.02 16.76 19.04
CA LEU A 716 -7.31 17.24 19.55
C LEU A 716 -7.19 17.63 21.04
N THR A 717 -7.42 18.91 21.36
CA THR A 717 -7.37 19.44 22.74
C THR A 717 -8.75 19.65 23.36
N LYS A 718 -9.81 19.86 22.57
CA LYS A 718 -11.19 19.95 23.09
C LYS A 718 -12.24 19.39 22.14
N ALA A 719 -13.34 18.92 22.71
CA ALA A 719 -14.60 18.65 22.04
C ALA A 719 -15.76 19.22 22.89
N GLY A 720 -16.28 20.38 22.48
CA GLY A 720 -17.24 21.16 23.26
C GLY A 720 -16.62 21.61 24.59
N ALA A 721 -17.25 21.27 25.71
CA ALA A 721 -16.71 21.51 27.05
C ALA A 721 -15.64 20.47 27.48
N THR A 722 -15.54 19.34 26.78
CA THR A 722 -14.61 18.25 27.13
C THR A 722 -13.19 18.61 26.73
N THR A 723 -12.25 18.53 27.67
CA THR A 723 -10.81 18.73 27.42
C THR A 723 -10.07 17.41 27.26
N PHE A 724 -9.03 17.42 26.43
CA PHE A 724 -8.02 16.38 26.33
C PHE A 724 -6.64 17.02 26.53
N ALA A 725 -5.71 16.29 27.13
CA ALA A 725 -4.30 16.68 27.20
C ALA A 725 -3.46 15.60 26.54
N VAL A 726 -2.49 16.02 25.73
CA VAL A 726 -1.56 15.16 24.99
C VAL A 726 -0.15 15.64 25.30
N ASP A 727 0.81 14.72 25.45
CA ASP A 727 2.23 15.07 25.55
C ASP A 727 2.87 15.26 24.16
N LYS A 728 4.17 15.53 24.13
CA LYS A 728 4.86 15.83 22.88
C LYS A 728 5.12 14.60 22.01
N ALA A 729 5.05 13.40 22.59
CA ALA A 729 5.20 12.12 21.90
C ALA A 729 3.84 11.47 21.62
N ASP A 730 2.82 12.30 21.37
CA ASP A 730 1.45 11.93 20.99
C ASP A 730 0.66 11.11 22.05
N ASN A 731 1.14 10.99 23.31
CA ASN A 731 0.40 10.27 24.36
C ASN A 731 -0.71 11.11 24.96
N ILE A 732 -1.95 10.61 24.97
CA ILE A 732 -3.05 11.20 25.74
C ILE A 732 -2.82 11.06 27.25
N THR A 733 -2.49 12.19 27.91
CA THR A 733 -2.22 12.33 29.35
C THR A 733 -3.46 12.76 30.16
N ASN A 734 -4.51 13.24 29.50
CA ASN A 734 -5.85 13.36 30.10
C ASN A 734 -6.94 13.07 29.07
N LEU A 735 -7.83 12.12 29.39
CA LEU A 735 -8.99 11.75 28.59
C LEU A 735 -10.27 12.20 29.29
N ALA A 736 -10.86 13.32 28.83
CA ALA A 736 -12.15 13.82 29.30
C ALA A 736 -12.25 14.02 30.84
N GLY A 737 -11.17 14.45 31.47
CA GLY A 737 -11.03 14.58 32.93
C GLY A 737 -10.27 13.43 33.58
N THR A 738 -10.25 12.24 32.98
CA THR A 738 -9.51 11.08 33.48
C THR A 738 -8.01 11.28 33.27
N ALA A 739 -7.25 11.41 34.36
CA ALA A 739 -5.79 11.53 34.29
C ALA A 739 -5.16 10.20 33.86
N HIS A 740 -4.20 10.27 32.93
CA HIS A 740 -3.40 9.15 32.46
C HIS A 740 -1.94 9.34 32.86
N THR A 741 -1.27 8.25 33.24
CA THR A 741 0.19 8.25 33.42
C THR A 741 0.82 7.39 32.34
N VAL A 742 1.90 7.89 31.71
CA VAL A 742 2.70 7.13 30.74
C VAL A 742 4.16 7.02 31.20
N ASN A 743 4.86 5.99 30.72
CA ASN A 743 6.30 5.83 30.93
C ASN A 743 7.11 6.21 29.67
N ALA A 744 8.44 6.16 29.77
CA ALA A 744 9.37 6.48 28.69
C ALA A 744 9.21 5.62 27.41
N ALA A 745 8.53 4.47 27.51
CA ALA A 745 8.22 3.58 26.41
C ALA A 745 6.82 3.82 25.81
N ASN A 746 6.19 4.96 26.12
CA ASN A 746 4.84 5.37 25.70
C ASN A 746 3.70 4.45 26.20
N GLN A 747 3.98 3.54 27.13
CA GLN A 747 2.99 2.64 27.74
C GLN A 747 2.14 3.38 28.78
N LEU A 748 0.84 3.08 28.86
CA LEU A 748 -0.15 3.69 29.76
C LEU A 748 -0.12 3.01 31.13
N THR A 749 0.70 3.47 32.07
CA THR A 749 0.88 2.81 33.38
C THR A 749 -0.26 3.09 34.38
N ALA A 750 -1.07 4.13 34.18
CA ALA A 750 -2.27 4.36 34.98
C ALA A 750 -3.38 5.13 34.25
N VAL A 751 -4.63 4.86 34.63
CA VAL A 751 -5.87 5.52 34.19
C VAL A 751 -6.72 5.82 35.42
N GLY A 752 -6.71 7.06 35.89
CA GLY A 752 -7.35 7.44 37.16
C GLY A 752 -6.79 6.65 38.34
N ALA A 753 -7.61 5.78 38.93
CA ALA A 753 -7.22 4.88 40.02
C ALA A 753 -6.79 3.47 39.55
N THR A 754 -6.96 3.15 38.25
CA THR A 754 -6.54 1.89 37.65
C THR A 754 -5.06 1.95 37.29
N THR A 755 -4.25 1.01 37.75
CA THR A 755 -2.84 0.87 37.30
C THR A 755 -2.72 -0.27 36.31
N LEU A 756 -1.90 -0.14 35.26
CA LEU A 756 -1.71 -1.18 34.25
C LEU A 756 -0.25 -1.67 34.23
N GLY A 757 -0.08 -2.98 34.15
CA GLY A 757 1.21 -3.65 33.99
C GLY A 757 1.42 -4.14 32.57
N TYR A 758 2.68 -4.20 32.15
CA TYR A 758 3.10 -4.53 30.79
C TYR A 758 4.15 -5.64 30.79
N ASP A 759 4.22 -6.40 29.70
CA ASP A 759 5.39 -7.22 29.38
C ASP A 759 6.47 -6.43 28.60
N ALA A 760 7.55 -7.12 28.23
CA ALA A 760 8.68 -6.51 27.55
C ALA A 760 8.50 -6.42 26.01
N ALA A 761 7.51 -7.09 25.42
CA ALA A 761 7.12 -6.86 24.02
C ALA A 761 6.20 -5.63 23.87
N GLY A 762 5.45 -5.29 24.91
CA GLY A 762 4.58 -4.12 24.99
C GLY A 762 3.11 -4.43 25.24
N ASN A 763 2.75 -5.68 25.52
CA ASN A 763 1.37 -6.06 25.77
C ASN A 763 0.95 -5.68 27.20
N ILE A 764 -0.31 -5.23 27.39
CA ILE A 764 -0.88 -5.02 28.73
C ILE A 764 -1.15 -6.38 29.37
N THR A 765 -0.36 -6.77 30.37
CA THR A 765 -0.47 -8.09 31.03
C THR A 765 -1.23 -8.06 32.35
N SER A 766 -1.46 -6.89 32.94
CA SER A 766 -2.27 -6.78 34.16
C SER A 766 -2.95 -5.43 34.34
N ALA A 767 -3.98 -5.42 35.19
CA ALA A 767 -4.58 -4.22 35.76
C ALA A 767 -4.76 -4.39 37.28
N THR A 768 -4.80 -3.27 38.01
CA THR A 768 -5.27 -3.20 39.41
C THR A 768 -6.38 -2.15 39.47
N ASN A 769 -7.40 -2.37 40.30
CA ASN A 769 -8.63 -1.57 40.37
C ASN A 769 -9.42 -1.52 39.04
N PRO A 770 -10.11 -2.60 38.64
CA PRO A 770 -10.15 -3.93 39.28
C PRO A 770 -8.89 -4.75 38.96
N THR A 771 -8.59 -5.74 39.80
CA THR A 771 -7.47 -6.67 39.56
C THR A 771 -7.76 -7.56 38.35
N ALA A 772 -6.91 -7.50 37.33
CA ALA A 772 -6.99 -8.33 36.13
C ALA A 772 -5.60 -8.79 35.65
N SER A 773 -5.58 -9.87 34.87
CA SER A 773 -4.39 -10.39 34.19
C SER A 773 -4.74 -10.88 32.78
N TYR A 774 -3.84 -10.67 31.83
CA TYR A 774 -4.02 -10.99 30.41
C TYR A 774 -2.84 -11.85 29.91
N GLU A 775 -3.13 -12.80 29.03
CA GLU A 775 -2.14 -13.70 28.43
C GLU A 775 -2.17 -13.58 26.91
N TYR A 776 -0.98 -13.63 26.31
CA TYR A 776 -0.75 -13.42 24.88
C TYR A 776 -0.07 -14.65 24.24
N SER A 777 -0.33 -14.88 22.97
CA SER A 777 0.35 -15.92 22.17
C SER A 777 1.83 -15.58 21.95
N SER A 778 2.61 -16.52 21.42
CA SER A 778 4.00 -16.26 20.99
C SER A 778 4.13 -15.21 19.89
N THR A 779 3.04 -14.86 19.21
CA THR A 779 2.94 -13.82 18.19
C THR A 779 2.11 -12.62 18.67
N ASN A 780 2.04 -12.41 19.99
CA ASN A 780 1.44 -11.25 20.65
C ASN A 780 -0.06 -11.03 20.33
N GLN A 781 -0.81 -12.12 20.14
CA GLN A 781 -2.28 -12.11 20.10
C GLN A 781 -2.85 -12.25 21.51
N LEU A 782 -3.80 -11.42 21.93
CA LEU A 782 -4.51 -11.59 23.20
C LEU A 782 -5.34 -12.89 23.17
N VAL A 783 -5.01 -13.88 24.02
CA VAL A 783 -5.67 -15.21 24.03
C VAL A 783 -6.51 -15.46 25.28
N ARG A 784 -6.21 -14.81 26.42
CA ARG A 784 -6.95 -15.00 27.68
C ARG A 784 -6.95 -13.74 28.53
N GLY A 785 -8.03 -13.53 29.28
CA GLY A 785 -8.15 -12.50 30.31
C GLY A 785 -8.89 -13.04 31.54
N VAL A 786 -8.47 -12.58 32.71
CA VAL A 786 -9.01 -12.95 34.02
C VAL A 786 -9.20 -11.67 34.83
N THR A 787 -10.37 -11.47 35.45
CA THR A 787 -10.68 -10.31 36.30
C THR A 787 -11.24 -10.80 37.63
N GLY A 788 -10.71 -10.31 38.75
CA GLY A 788 -11.13 -10.73 40.10
C GLY A 788 -10.93 -12.22 40.39
N GLY A 789 -10.05 -12.89 39.63
CA GLY A 789 -9.84 -14.35 39.68
C GLY A 789 -10.80 -15.17 38.80
N ALA A 790 -11.85 -14.56 38.23
CA ALA A 790 -12.76 -15.20 37.28
C ALA A 790 -12.27 -14.99 35.83
N GLN A 791 -12.42 -16.01 34.98
CA GLN A 791 -12.02 -15.91 33.57
C GLN A 791 -13.05 -15.10 32.77
N THR A 792 -12.62 -13.93 32.30
CA THR A 792 -13.46 -12.90 31.66
C THR A 792 -13.25 -12.78 30.17
N PHE A 793 -12.18 -13.35 29.61
CA PHE A 793 -11.91 -13.36 28.17
C PHE A 793 -11.17 -14.64 27.73
N THR A 794 -11.50 -15.16 26.55
CA THR A 794 -10.66 -16.06 25.74
C THR A 794 -10.83 -15.75 24.26
N ALA A 795 -9.77 -15.93 23.47
CA ALA A 795 -9.85 -15.87 22.01
C ALA A 795 -9.07 -17.00 21.32
N ALA A 796 -9.52 -17.38 20.12
CA ALA A 796 -8.81 -18.24 19.18
C ALA A 796 -8.93 -17.67 17.76
N TYR A 797 -7.89 -17.83 16.94
CA TYR A 797 -7.69 -17.11 15.69
C TYR A 797 -7.49 -18.08 14.50
N ASP A 798 -7.85 -17.63 13.29
CA ASP A 798 -7.56 -18.33 12.02
C ASP A 798 -6.25 -17.84 11.36
N THR A 799 -5.53 -16.94 12.04
CA THR A 799 -4.23 -16.35 11.70
C THR A 799 -3.29 -16.41 12.89
N ILE A 800 -1.99 -16.19 12.64
CA ILE A 800 -0.97 -15.95 13.68
C ILE A 800 -0.95 -14.50 14.20
N ASP A 801 -1.82 -13.64 13.68
CA ASP A 801 -2.01 -12.24 14.08
C ASP A 801 -3.43 -12.02 14.65
N GLN A 802 -3.78 -10.82 15.08
CA GLN A 802 -5.10 -10.57 15.68
C GLN A 802 -6.23 -10.38 14.64
N THR A 803 -5.94 -10.42 13.33
CA THR A 803 -6.85 -9.91 12.28
C THR A 803 -8.06 -10.79 11.99
N GLN A 804 -7.99 -12.08 12.30
CA GLN A 804 -9.08 -13.04 12.06
C GLN A 804 -9.39 -13.85 13.33
N PRO A 805 -9.95 -13.22 14.39
CA PRO A 805 -10.36 -13.90 15.61
C PRO A 805 -11.59 -14.76 15.32
N ARG A 806 -11.43 -16.08 15.25
CA ARG A 806 -12.54 -16.98 14.92
C ARG A 806 -13.57 -17.07 16.04
N THR A 807 -13.11 -17.15 17.28
CA THR A 807 -13.98 -17.18 18.45
C THR A 807 -13.44 -16.27 19.53
N ILE A 808 -14.33 -15.49 20.15
CA ILE A 808 -14.05 -14.76 21.39
C ILE A 808 -15.15 -15.15 22.39
N THR A 809 -14.77 -15.56 23.60
CA THR A 809 -15.72 -15.70 24.72
C THR A 809 -15.41 -14.66 25.76
N GLU A 810 -16.42 -13.86 26.14
CA GLU A 810 -16.31 -12.87 27.20
C GLU A 810 -17.32 -13.15 28.32
N THR A 811 -16.99 -12.78 29.56
CA THR A 811 -17.91 -12.88 30.71
C THR A 811 -18.17 -11.48 31.27
N VAL A 812 -19.40 -10.98 31.10
CA VAL A 812 -19.86 -9.68 31.61
C VAL A 812 -21.03 -9.92 32.54
N ASP A 813 -21.03 -9.28 33.71
CA ASP A 813 -22.05 -9.45 34.77
C ASP A 813 -22.39 -10.92 35.09
N GLY A 814 -21.34 -11.75 35.15
CA GLY A 814 -21.44 -13.21 35.38
C GLY A 814 -21.94 -14.03 34.18
N THR A 815 -22.34 -13.40 33.08
CA THR A 815 -22.88 -14.06 31.89
C THR A 815 -21.81 -14.25 30.82
N ALA A 816 -21.40 -15.51 30.60
CA ALA A 816 -20.50 -15.87 29.51
C ALA A 816 -21.21 -15.79 28.15
N THR A 817 -20.61 -15.10 27.18
CA THR A 817 -21.06 -15.00 25.79
C THR A 817 -19.93 -15.43 24.86
N THR A 818 -20.12 -16.49 24.09
CA THR A 818 -19.23 -16.83 22.96
C THR A 818 -19.74 -16.17 21.68
N HIS A 819 -18.82 -15.51 21.00
CA HIS A 819 -18.93 -14.92 19.67
C HIS A 819 -18.16 -15.80 18.68
N VAL A 820 -18.75 -16.09 17.52
CA VAL A 820 -18.10 -16.84 16.41
C VAL A 820 -18.16 -15.99 15.15
N PHE A 821 -17.01 -15.67 14.56
CA PHE A 821 -16.87 -14.66 13.49
C PHE A 821 -16.62 -15.31 12.12
N THR A 822 -17.30 -14.80 11.09
CA THR A 822 -16.96 -15.03 9.67
C THR A 822 -16.30 -13.79 9.08
N HIS A 823 -15.23 -13.98 8.32
CA HIS A 823 -14.44 -12.94 7.69
C HIS A 823 -14.47 -13.09 6.16
N THR A 824 -14.51 -11.94 5.47
CA THR A 824 -14.50 -11.82 4.00
C THR A 824 -13.41 -10.82 3.59
N ALA A 825 -13.22 -10.60 2.29
CA ALA A 825 -12.38 -9.50 1.77
C ALA A 825 -12.79 -8.13 2.33
N LEU A 826 -14.09 -7.92 2.59
CA LEU A 826 -14.67 -6.68 3.12
C LEU A 826 -14.62 -6.61 4.66
N GLY A 827 -13.87 -7.51 5.32
CA GLY A 827 -13.83 -7.65 6.78
C GLY A 827 -14.89 -8.59 7.34
N THR A 828 -15.22 -8.45 8.64
CA THR A 828 -16.22 -9.29 9.31
C THR A 828 -17.62 -9.08 8.72
N SER A 829 -18.23 -10.17 8.27
CA SER A 829 -19.59 -10.20 7.68
C SER A 829 -20.65 -10.79 8.63
N THR A 830 -20.29 -11.78 9.45
CA THR A 830 -21.22 -12.36 10.43
C THR A 830 -20.54 -12.59 11.79
N VAL A 831 -21.33 -12.43 12.86
CA VAL A 831 -20.94 -12.84 14.22
C VAL A 831 -22.12 -13.54 14.88
N ASN A 832 -21.96 -14.80 15.27
CA ASN A 832 -22.93 -15.51 16.10
C ASN A 832 -22.58 -15.32 17.57
N SER A 833 -23.38 -14.53 18.29
CA SER A 833 -23.18 -14.15 19.69
C SER A 833 -24.22 -14.81 20.59
N GLY A 834 -23.81 -15.81 21.37
CA GLY A 834 -24.69 -16.52 22.31
C GLY A 834 -25.93 -17.20 21.67
N GLY A 835 -25.87 -17.50 20.36
CA GLY A 835 -26.99 -18.06 19.58
C GLY A 835 -27.72 -17.03 18.69
N THR A 836 -27.53 -15.73 18.94
CA THR A 836 -28.04 -14.66 18.06
C THR A 836 -27.00 -14.35 16.99
N ARG A 837 -27.32 -14.65 15.73
CA ARG A 837 -26.51 -14.19 14.59
C ARG A 837 -26.78 -12.71 14.30
N VAL A 838 -25.71 -11.92 14.26
CA VAL A 838 -25.64 -10.62 13.59
C VAL A 838 -24.94 -10.83 12.24
N SER A 839 -25.46 -10.21 11.19
CA SER A 839 -24.90 -10.27 9.82
C SER A 839 -24.98 -8.89 9.18
N VAL A 840 -23.90 -8.43 8.54
CA VAL A 840 -23.81 -7.11 7.93
C VAL A 840 -23.50 -7.19 6.45
N ALA A 841 -24.10 -6.29 5.66
CA ALA A 841 -23.72 -6.04 4.28
C ALA A 841 -22.86 -4.78 4.19
N ARG A 842 -21.78 -4.87 3.42
CA ARG A 842 -20.82 -3.80 3.16
C ARG A 842 -20.73 -3.52 1.66
N ASP A 843 -20.47 -2.27 1.30
CA ASP A 843 -20.06 -1.91 -0.06
C ASP A 843 -18.61 -2.39 -0.34
N PRO A 844 -18.11 -2.35 -1.59
CA PRO A 844 -16.76 -2.81 -1.94
C PRO A 844 -15.64 -2.07 -1.18
N ASP A 845 -15.92 -0.85 -0.71
CA ASP A 845 -15.02 -0.01 0.10
C ASP A 845 -15.01 -0.45 1.59
N GLY A 846 -15.75 -1.51 1.93
CA GLY A 846 -15.84 -2.07 3.29
C GLY A 846 -16.79 -1.30 4.22
N ARG A 847 -17.47 -0.26 3.76
CA ARG A 847 -18.35 0.59 4.57
C ARG A 847 -19.66 -0.15 4.88
N LEU A 848 -20.13 -0.03 6.12
CA LEU A 848 -21.37 -0.64 6.58
C LEU A 848 -22.61 0.00 5.93
N VAL A 849 -23.49 -0.83 5.36
CA VAL A 849 -24.75 -0.39 4.72
C VAL A 849 -25.98 -0.97 5.42
N THR A 850 -25.98 -2.27 5.75
CA THR A 850 -27.14 -2.92 6.40
C THR A 850 -26.68 -3.90 7.48
N GLU A 851 -27.55 -4.14 8.46
CA GLU A 851 -27.41 -5.17 9.49
C GLU A 851 -28.69 -6.03 9.55
N LYS A 852 -28.55 -7.30 9.88
CA LYS A 852 -29.64 -8.13 10.40
C LYS A 852 -29.18 -8.80 11.69
N ALA A 853 -29.93 -8.61 12.76
CA ALA A 853 -29.72 -9.23 14.06
C ALA A 853 -30.91 -10.16 14.37
N GLY A 854 -30.64 -11.47 14.37
CA GLY A 854 -31.68 -12.50 14.45
C GLY A 854 -32.66 -12.40 13.29
N THR A 855 -33.91 -12.01 13.59
CA THR A 855 -34.97 -11.79 12.59
C THR A 855 -35.01 -10.37 12.03
N THR A 856 -34.53 -9.37 12.77
CA THR A 856 -34.79 -7.95 12.48
C THR A 856 -33.67 -7.36 11.63
N ARG A 857 -34.04 -6.62 10.58
CA ARG A 857 -33.13 -5.97 9.64
C ARG A 857 -33.14 -4.46 9.84
N TYR A 858 -31.97 -3.84 9.77
CA TYR A 858 -31.74 -2.41 9.86
C TYR A 858 -30.91 -1.89 8.69
N ASN A 859 -31.20 -0.67 8.25
CA ASN A 859 -30.32 0.12 7.39
C ASN A 859 -29.42 0.99 8.28
N LEU A 860 -28.11 1.04 7.99
CA LEU A 860 -27.12 1.71 8.83
C LEU A 860 -26.77 3.10 8.28
N ILE A 861 -26.91 4.12 9.13
CA ILE A 861 -26.53 5.50 8.82
C ILE A 861 -25.12 5.72 9.39
N THR A 862 -24.14 6.06 8.55
CA THR A 862 -22.73 6.21 8.92
C THR A 862 -22.21 7.63 8.69
N ASP A 863 -21.35 8.13 9.59
CA ASP A 863 -20.78 9.48 9.54
C ASP A 863 -19.55 9.62 8.63
N HIS A 864 -18.91 10.79 8.64
CA HIS A 864 -17.72 11.11 7.86
C HIS A 864 -16.48 10.24 8.15
N GLN A 865 -16.51 9.37 9.17
CA GLN A 865 -15.47 8.38 9.50
C GLN A 865 -16.00 6.93 9.45
N GLY A 866 -17.23 6.72 8.96
CA GLY A 866 -17.86 5.39 8.93
C GLY A 866 -18.46 4.93 10.27
N SER A 867 -18.51 5.78 11.31
CA SER A 867 -19.15 5.44 12.58
C SER A 867 -20.67 5.43 12.44
N VAL A 868 -21.34 4.40 12.95
CA VAL A 868 -22.82 4.26 12.84
C VAL A 868 -23.50 5.27 13.75
N LEU A 869 -24.15 6.29 13.17
CA LEU A 869 -24.95 7.30 13.90
C LEU A 869 -26.37 6.84 14.19
N GLY A 870 -26.92 5.90 13.41
CA GLY A 870 -28.29 5.45 13.58
C GLY A 870 -28.65 4.22 12.76
N MET A 871 -29.79 3.62 13.13
CA MET A 871 -30.34 2.41 12.54
C MET A 871 -31.80 2.67 12.15
N LEU A 872 -32.14 2.56 10.87
CA LEU A 872 -33.53 2.59 10.40
C LEU A 872 -34.07 1.17 10.33
N ASP A 873 -35.26 0.92 10.86
CA ASP A 873 -35.96 -0.36 10.64
C ASP A 873 -36.58 -0.45 9.23
N THR A 874 -37.22 -1.58 8.94
CA THR A 874 -37.90 -1.84 7.66
C THR A 874 -39.20 -1.05 7.46
N ALA A 875 -39.65 -0.26 8.45
CA ALA A 875 -40.79 0.64 8.35
C ALA A 875 -40.37 2.12 8.20
N GLY A 876 -39.06 2.40 8.20
CA GLY A 876 -38.53 3.77 8.12
C GLY A 876 -38.58 4.55 9.43
N ALA A 877 -38.71 3.86 10.57
CA ALA A 877 -38.53 4.48 11.87
C ALA A 877 -37.06 4.37 12.33
N LEU A 878 -36.60 5.39 13.06
CA LEU A 878 -35.25 5.45 13.62
C LEU A 878 -35.19 4.58 14.89
N ALA A 879 -34.90 3.29 14.70
CA ALA A 879 -34.92 2.28 15.77
C ALA A 879 -33.80 2.47 16.80
N ALA A 880 -32.67 3.04 16.41
CA ALA A 880 -31.60 3.44 17.33
C ALA A 880 -30.83 4.66 16.83
N THR A 881 -30.23 5.41 17.76
CA THR A 881 -29.24 6.47 17.49
C THR A 881 -28.01 6.29 18.36
N TYR A 882 -26.89 6.85 17.90
CA TYR A 882 -25.62 6.88 18.61
C TYR A 882 -25.00 8.28 18.59
N THR A 883 -24.43 8.67 19.72
CA THR A 883 -23.45 9.75 19.80
C THR A 883 -22.14 9.18 20.32
N TYR A 884 -21.02 9.72 19.83
CA TYR A 884 -19.68 9.28 20.21
C TYR A 884 -18.93 10.45 20.84
N ASN A 885 -18.19 10.20 21.91
CA ASN A 885 -17.05 11.05 22.23
C ASN A 885 -15.97 10.89 21.14
N PRO A 886 -15.00 11.81 21.01
CA PRO A 886 -13.95 11.74 19.97
C PRO A 886 -13.23 10.39 19.89
N TYR A 887 -12.97 9.77 21.04
CA TYR A 887 -12.25 8.50 21.19
C TYR A 887 -13.20 7.27 21.17
N GLY A 888 -14.34 7.37 20.48
CA GLY A 888 -15.24 6.24 20.23
C GLY A 888 -16.09 5.78 21.42
N GLY A 889 -16.08 6.48 22.54
CA GLY A 889 -16.95 6.20 23.68
C GLY A 889 -18.41 6.52 23.32
N ALA A 890 -19.22 5.49 23.10
CA ALA A 890 -20.56 5.61 22.51
C ALA A 890 -21.68 5.68 23.56
N THR A 891 -22.62 6.61 23.37
CA THR A 891 -23.94 6.61 24.01
C THR A 891 -24.99 6.25 22.96
N GLY A 892 -25.86 5.30 23.26
CA GLY A 892 -26.92 4.85 22.36
C GLY A 892 -28.32 5.06 22.94
N THR A 893 -29.31 5.20 22.06
CA THR A 893 -30.73 5.19 22.45
C THR A 893 -31.55 4.21 21.60
N GLY A 894 -32.74 3.84 22.07
CA GLY A 894 -33.61 2.87 21.39
C GLY A 894 -33.03 1.45 21.39
N ALA A 895 -33.07 0.77 20.25
CA ALA A 895 -32.55 -0.58 20.05
C ALA A 895 -31.00 -0.65 19.99
N SER A 896 -30.27 0.34 20.52
CA SER A 896 -28.81 0.47 20.38
C SER A 896 -28.01 -0.68 21.01
N GLY A 897 -28.62 -1.48 21.90
CA GLY A 897 -28.04 -2.70 22.44
C GLY A 897 -27.91 -3.85 21.44
N VAL A 898 -28.53 -3.75 20.25
CA VAL A 898 -28.57 -4.81 19.24
C VAL A 898 -27.34 -4.83 18.33
N ASN A 899 -26.91 -3.66 17.85
CA ASN A 899 -25.79 -3.52 16.92
C ASN A 899 -24.43 -3.42 17.68
N PRO A 900 -23.47 -4.32 17.42
CA PRO A 900 -22.11 -4.25 17.95
C PRO A 900 -21.12 -3.49 17.04
N PHE A 901 -21.42 -3.29 15.76
CA PHE A 901 -20.60 -2.55 14.80
C PHE A 901 -20.85 -1.04 14.90
N ARG A 902 -19.96 -0.32 15.59
CA ARG A 902 -20.25 1.05 16.07
C ARG A 902 -19.26 2.10 15.57
N TYR A 903 -18.21 2.34 16.34
CA TYR A 903 -17.20 3.37 16.05
C TYR A 903 -16.32 2.94 14.88
N VAL A 904 -16.23 3.80 13.85
CA VAL A 904 -15.57 3.57 12.55
C VAL A 904 -15.82 2.18 11.92
N GLY A 905 -17.01 1.61 12.17
CA GLY A 905 -17.43 0.31 11.67
C GLY A 905 -16.77 -0.93 12.33
N GLY A 906 -15.99 -0.73 13.39
CA GLY A 906 -15.38 -1.81 14.19
C GLY A 906 -16.39 -2.52 15.08
N TYR A 907 -16.12 -3.80 15.37
CA TYR A 907 -16.96 -4.63 16.25
C TYR A 907 -16.60 -4.39 17.71
N THR A 908 -17.54 -3.89 18.52
CA THR A 908 -17.37 -3.68 19.96
C THR A 908 -17.95 -4.84 20.77
N LEU A 909 -17.10 -5.51 21.55
CA LEU A 909 -17.45 -6.54 22.53
C LEU A 909 -18.27 -5.94 23.69
N LYS A 910 -19.04 -6.76 24.42
CA LYS A 910 -19.87 -6.30 25.55
C LYS A 910 -19.01 -5.72 26.68
N GLY A 911 -17.79 -6.22 26.86
CA GLY A 911 -16.77 -5.70 27.77
C GLY A 911 -16.07 -4.40 27.30
N GLY A 912 -16.49 -3.80 26.18
CA GLY A 912 -16.05 -2.48 25.74
C GLY A 912 -14.81 -2.42 24.86
N LEU A 913 -14.13 -3.54 24.61
CA LEU A 913 -13.04 -3.61 23.62
C LEU A 913 -13.60 -3.61 22.18
N THR A 914 -13.04 -2.77 21.32
CA THR A 914 -13.34 -2.76 19.88
C THR A 914 -12.24 -3.46 19.09
N LEU A 915 -12.63 -4.30 18.13
CA LEU A 915 -11.74 -4.98 17.20
C LEU A 915 -11.44 -4.09 16.00
N PHE A 916 -10.16 -3.72 15.80
CA PHE A 916 -9.65 -3.12 14.57
C PHE A 916 -8.48 -3.98 14.08
N GLY A 917 -8.76 -4.92 13.18
CA GLY A 917 -7.76 -5.83 12.56
C GLY A 917 -6.64 -6.31 13.50
N HIS A 918 -5.47 -5.70 13.38
CA HIS A 918 -4.25 -6.04 14.12
C HIS A 918 -4.26 -5.73 15.62
N ARG A 919 -5.12 -4.83 16.13
CA ARG A 919 -5.12 -4.38 17.54
C ARG A 919 -6.52 -4.33 18.14
N TYR A 920 -6.61 -4.63 19.44
CA TYR A 920 -7.79 -4.29 20.24
C TYR A 920 -7.68 -2.83 20.73
N TYR A 921 -8.77 -2.09 20.61
CA TYR A 921 -8.90 -0.70 21.03
C TYR A 921 -9.77 -0.57 22.27
N ASN A 922 -9.41 0.32 23.19
CA ASN A 922 -10.22 0.64 24.36
C ASN A 922 -10.56 2.15 24.38
N SER A 923 -11.82 2.47 24.09
CA SER A 923 -12.33 3.85 24.06
C SER A 923 -12.33 4.54 25.43
N SER A 924 -12.38 3.77 26.53
CA SER A 924 -12.22 4.30 27.90
C SER A 924 -10.76 4.62 28.26
N TRP A 925 -9.79 4.18 27.45
CA TRP A 925 -8.37 4.55 27.55
C TRP A 925 -7.90 5.43 26.38
N GLY A 926 -8.77 5.66 25.39
CA GLY A 926 -8.50 6.45 24.19
C GLY A 926 -7.43 5.87 23.26
N ARG A 927 -7.02 4.60 23.45
CA ARG A 927 -5.80 4.06 22.85
C ARG A 927 -5.83 2.53 22.67
N PHE A 928 -4.87 1.99 21.91
CA PHE A 928 -4.74 0.55 21.67
C PHE A 928 -4.12 -0.20 22.86
N THR A 929 -4.50 -1.48 23.03
CA THR A 929 -4.05 -2.32 24.17
C THR A 929 -2.72 -3.04 23.96
N ALA A 930 -2.13 -2.91 22.77
CA ALA A 930 -0.87 -3.51 22.34
C ALA A 930 -0.19 -2.56 21.34
N PRO A 931 1.14 -2.62 21.15
CA PRO A 931 1.83 -1.77 20.20
C PRO A 931 1.45 -2.11 18.75
N ASP A 932 1.52 -1.11 17.87
CA ASP A 932 1.52 -1.25 16.42
C ASP A 932 2.54 -2.32 15.99
N PRO A 933 2.11 -3.43 15.36
CA PRO A 933 3.00 -4.50 14.91
C PRO A 933 3.77 -4.16 13.64
N THR A 934 3.40 -3.10 12.91
CA THR A 934 4.15 -2.61 11.73
C THR A 934 5.32 -1.72 12.12
N HIS A 935 5.24 -1.10 13.32
CA HIS A 935 6.15 -0.08 13.84
C HIS A 935 6.28 1.17 12.93
N GLN A 936 5.23 1.48 12.17
CA GLN A 936 5.13 2.69 11.34
C GLN A 936 4.73 3.90 12.20
N GLU A 937 3.86 3.71 13.20
CA GLU A 937 3.39 4.81 14.05
C GLU A 937 4.48 5.29 15.04
N ARG A 938 4.76 6.61 15.05
CA ARG A 938 5.65 7.26 16.05
C ARG A 938 5.30 6.86 17.48
N ASN A 939 4.02 6.98 17.84
CA ASN A 939 3.48 6.43 19.07
C ASN A 939 2.66 5.18 18.78
N ARG A 940 3.31 4.02 18.89
CA ARG A 940 2.75 2.68 18.63
C ARG A 940 1.47 2.31 19.40
N TYR A 941 1.02 3.12 20.37
CA TYR A 941 -0.21 2.86 21.12
C TYR A 941 -1.27 3.95 20.96
N ALA A 942 -0.94 5.10 20.34
CA ALA A 942 -1.90 6.17 20.11
C ALA A 942 -2.94 5.72 19.06
N TYR A 943 -4.16 6.21 19.19
CA TYR A 943 -5.20 6.03 18.16
C TYR A 943 -5.39 7.35 17.42
N GLY A 944 -5.45 7.29 16.08
CA GLY A 944 -5.66 8.47 15.25
C GLY A 944 -4.64 9.59 15.47
N LYS A 945 -3.41 9.29 15.92
CA LYS A 945 -2.39 10.28 16.34
C LYS A 945 -2.91 11.29 17.37
N SER A 946 -3.80 10.88 18.27
CA SER A 946 -4.49 11.77 19.22
C SER A 946 -5.34 12.90 18.57
N ASP A 947 -5.71 12.72 17.30
CA ASP A 947 -6.78 13.45 16.61
C ASP A 947 -7.82 12.47 15.99
N PRO A 948 -8.68 11.87 16.84
CA PRO A 948 -9.59 10.80 16.43
C PRO A 948 -10.88 11.30 15.74
N VAL A 949 -10.97 12.59 15.37
CA VAL A 949 -12.15 13.17 14.67
C VAL A 949 -11.88 13.53 13.21
N ASN A 950 -10.61 13.61 12.81
CA ASN A 950 -10.19 13.65 11.42
C ASN A 950 -9.65 12.28 10.99
N ASN A 951 -8.73 11.73 11.80
CA ASN A 951 -7.97 10.53 11.49
C ASN A 951 -8.71 9.24 11.92
N THR A 952 -8.40 8.10 11.30
CA THR A 952 -8.92 6.77 11.69
C THR A 952 -7.88 5.67 11.50
N ASP A 953 -7.85 4.66 12.37
CA ASP A 953 -7.18 3.38 12.11
C ASP A 953 -8.19 2.21 12.20
N PRO A 954 -8.92 1.90 11.11
CA PRO A 954 -9.82 0.75 11.06
C PRO A 954 -9.06 -0.59 10.97
N THR A 955 -7.75 -0.55 10.68
CA THR A 955 -6.90 -1.74 10.45
C THR A 955 -6.21 -2.25 11.71
N GLY A 956 -6.08 -1.39 12.73
CA GLY A 956 -5.22 -1.63 13.90
C GLY A 956 -3.72 -1.61 13.57
N ALA A 957 -3.30 -1.00 12.48
CA ALA A 957 -1.91 -0.97 12.04
C ALA A 957 -1.43 0.40 11.54
N TYR A 958 -2.32 1.24 11.01
CA TYR A 958 -1.94 2.56 10.48
C TYR A 958 -3.12 3.54 10.51
N SER A 959 -2.93 4.65 11.22
CA SER A 959 -3.82 5.81 11.16
C SER A 959 -3.71 6.53 9.80
N THR A 960 -4.80 6.58 9.04
CA THR A 960 -4.89 7.35 7.78
C THR A 960 -4.94 8.86 8.05
N ASP A 961 -3.77 9.47 8.27
CA ASP A 961 -3.41 10.88 8.03
C ASP A 961 -2.04 11.15 8.65
N ASP A 962 -0.95 10.97 7.88
CA ASP A 962 0.41 11.00 8.40
C ASP A 962 1.11 12.33 8.12
N PHE A 963 0.74 13.37 8.87
CA PHE A 963 1.33 14.72 8.73
C PHE A 963 2.87 14.78 8.84
N GLU A 964 3.58 13.70 9.16
CA GLU A 964 5.05 13.66 9.14
C GLU A 964 5.65 12.65 8.14
N ASP A 965 5.07 11.45 7.95
CA ASP A 965 5.51 10.47 6.94
C ASP A 965 4.81 10.62 5.57
N ASP A 966 3.56 11.11 5.48
CA ASP A 966 2.95 11.57 4.21
C ASP A 966 3.58 12.89 3.73
N LEU A 967 4.38 13.60 4.56
CA LEU A 967 5.34 14.62 4.09
C LEU A 967 6.66 14.00 3.56
N GLY A 968 6.77 12.67 3.58
CA GLY A 968 7.52 11.91 2.58
C GLY A 968 6.76 11.95 1.26
N VAL A 969 5.48 11.56 1.22
CA VAL A 969 4.71 11.52 -0.03
C VAL A 969 4.47 12.89 -0.67
N VAL A 970 4.37 14.00 0.08
CA VAL A 970 4.32 15.36 -0.47
C VAL A 970 5.69 15.85 -0.98
N ALA A 971 6.80 15.27 -0.49
CA ALA A 971 8.11 15.47 -1.10
C ALA A 971 8.34 14.52 -2.30
N ASP A 972 7.76 13.32 -2.28
CA ASP A 972 7.69 12.41 -3.42
C ASP A 972 6.64 12.85 -4.46
N PHE A 973 5.77 13.83 -4.16
CA PHE A 973 5.02 14.62 -5.15
C PHE A 973 5.88 15.63 -5.90
N ALA A 974 7.06 15.92 -5.37
CA ALA A 974 8.16 16.37 -6.20
C ALA A 974 8.74 15.13 -6.93
N GLY A 975 9.25 14.13 -6.20
CA GLY A 975 9.98 12.97 -6.76
C GLY A 975 9.25 12.05 -7.77
N THR A 976 7.95 12.20 -7.98
CA THR A 976 7.16 11.41 -8.94
C THR A 976 6.09 12.28 -9.61
N GLY A 977 6.32 12.66 -10.87
CA GLY A 977 5.29 13.19 -11.77
C GLY A 977 4.29 12.11 -12.22
N ALA A 978 3.77 11.32 -11.28
CA ALA A 978 3.00 10.12 -11.59
C ALA A 978 1.62 10.44 -12.17
N ALA A 979 1.35 9.99 -13.39
CA ALA A 979 0.09 10.28 -14.09
C ALA A 979 -1.16 9.79 -13.36
N LEU A 980 -2.18 10.65 -13.34
CA LEU A 980 -3.58 10.28 -13.11
C LEU A 980 -4.14 9.48 -14.30
N GLY A 981 -3.64 8.27 -14.54
CA GLY A 981 -4.33 7.32 -15.42
C GLY A 981 -5.69 6.95 -14.81
N GLY A 982 -6.73 6.89 -15.64
CA GLY A 982 -8.06 6.46 -15.19
C GLY A 982 -8.03 5.05 -14.61
N GLY A 983 -8.53 4.85 -13.39
CA GLY A 983 -8.39 3.57 -12.69
C GLY A 983 -8.56 3.66 -11.18
N GLY A 984 -9.62 4.33 -10.72
CA GLY A 984 -9.90 4.46 -9.29
C GLY A 984 -10.29 3.11 -8.66
N GLY A 985 -9.73 2.79 -7.50
CA GLY A 985 -10.11 1.64 -6.67
C GLY A 985 -8.96 0.71 -6.32
N LEU A 986 -8.39 0.85 -5.10
CA LEU A 986 -7.49 -0.16 -4.50
C LEU A 986 -7.10 0.07 -3.00
N ILE A 987 -8.02 0.55 -2.14
CA ILE A 987 -7.77 0.65 -0.68
C ILE A 987 -8.44 -0.51 0.09
N ALA A 988 -7.88 -1.72 0.01
CA ALA A 988 -8.24 -2.86 0.88
C ALA A 988 -7.27 -4.07 0.74
N CYS A 989 -5.95 -3.91 0.96
CA CYS A 989 -5.04 -5.08 0.90
C CYS A 989 -3.73 -5.01 1.72
N VAL A 990 -3.81 -4.48 2.94
CA VAL A 990 -2.95 -4.89 4.07
C VAL A 990 -3.93 -5.03 5.23
N VAL A 991 -4.49 -6.21 5.51
CA VAL A 991 -3.80 -7.46 5.85
C VAL A 991 -4.45 -8.69 5.22
N GLY A 992 -3.68 -9.76 5.06
CA GLY A 992 -4.22 -11.06 4.68
C GLY A 992 -4.33 -11.25 3.15
N PRO A 993 -4.89 -12.39 2.70
CA PRO A 993 -4.40 -13.01 1.47
C PRO A 993 -5.30 -12.85 0.24
N VAL A 994 -6.34 -12.02 0.35
CA VAL A 994 -7.51 -12.08 -0.55
C VAL A 994 -7.33 -11.12 -1.72
N GLY A 995 -7.18 -11.68 -2.93
CA GLY A 995 -6.94 -10.94 -4.17
C GLY A 995 -8.01 -9.88 -4.43
N CYS A 996 -7.56 -8.68 -4.82
CA CYS A 996 -8.34 -7.45 -4.80
C CYS A 996 -9.48 -7.45 -5.83
N ALA A 997 -10.70 -7.14 -5.40
CA ALA A 997 -11.74 -6.70 -6.31
C ALA A 997 -11.34 -5.38 -6.98
N THR A 998 -11.79 -5.14 -8.21
CA THR A 998 -11.73 -3.80 -8.84
C THR A 998 -13.12 -3.34 -9.19
N GLY A 999 -13.88 -3.01 -8.13
CA GLY A 999 -14.93 -2.01 -8.23
C GLY A 999 -14.29 -0.65 -8.48
N ALA A 1000 -14.70 0.09 -9.51
CA ALA A 1000 -14.40 1.51 -9.53
C ALA A 1000 -15.20 2.20 -8.42
N GLY A 1001 -14.55 3.01 -7.59
CA GLY A 1001 -15.09 3.31 -6.27
C GLY A 1001 -14.70 4.67 -5.72
N VAL A 1002 -15.67 5.59 -5.75
CA VAL A 1002 -16.05 6.49 -4.65
C VAL A 1002 -14.87 7.05 -3.81
N GLY A 1003 -14.16 8.02 -4.38
CA GLY A 1003 -13.19 8.84 -3.63
C GLY A 1003 -13.85 9.81 -2.65
N ALA A 1004 -14.66 9.34 -1.69
CA ALA A 1004 -15.40 10.20 -0.77
C ALA A 1004 -15.61 9.64 0.65
N ALA A 1005 -15.31 10.48 1.65
CA ALA A 1005 -15.71 10.39 3.06
C ALA A 1005 -15.06 9.32 3.97
N ILE A 1006 -13.71 9.38 4.07
CA ILE A 1006 -13.01 9.52 5.37
C ILE A 1006 -12.21 10.83 5.33
N GLY A 1007 -12.13 11.60 6.43
CA GLY A 1007 -11.20 12.74 6.61
C GLY A 1007 -11.10 13.73 5.43
N GLY A 1008 -12.06 14.64 5.21
CA GLY A 1008 -12.15 15.83 6.06
C GLY A 1008 -11.14 16.95 5.70
N GLY A 1009 -10.18 16.70 4.81
CA GLY A 1009 -9.19 17.71 4.38
C GLY A 1009 -8.23 17.21 3.31
N LEU A 1010 -7.74 15.98 3.45
CA LEU A 1010 -6.69 15.43 2.60
C LEU A 1010 -7.17 14.47 1.52
N GLY A 1011 -8.46 14.15 1.38
CA GLY A 1011 -8.96 13.23 0.34
C GLY A 1011 -8.48 13.54 -1.09
N ALA A 1012 -8.44 14.82 -1.47
CA ALA A 1012 -7.94 15.29 -2.77
C ALA A 1012 -6.40 15.25 -2.94
N VAL A 1013 -5.66 14.96 -1.87
CA VAL A 1013 -4.19 14.80 -1.85
C VAL A 1013 -3.84 13.32 -1.66
N ALA A 1014 -4.43 12.67 -0.66
CA ALA A 1014 -4.27 11.26 -0.31
C ALA A 1014 -4.76 10.31 -1.42
N GLY A 1015 -5.80 10.69 -2.19
CA GLY A 1015 -6.22 9.96 -3.39
C GLY A 1015 -5.13 9.91 -4.48
N ILE A 1016 -4.22 10.91 -4.48
CA ILE A 1016 -3.03 10.91 -5.32
C ILE A 1016 -1.88 10.17 -4.59
N SER A 1017 -1.65 10.43 -3.29
CA SER A 1017 -0.59 9.78 -2.48
C SER A 1017 -0.64 8.25 -2.51
N TYR A 1018 -1.82 7.66 -2.24
CA TYR A 1018 -1.97 6.22 -2.09
C TYR A 1018 -1.75 5.48 -3.42
N SER A 1019 -2.08 6.13 -4.54
CA SER A 1019 -2.00 5.61 -5.90
C SER A 1019 -0.55 5.40 -6.38
N ILE A 1020 0.41 6.14 -5.81
CA ILE A 1020 1.82 6.15 -6.24
C ILE A 1020 2.65 5.11 -5.50
N THR A 1021 2.47 4.98 -4.18
CA THR A 1021 3.26 4.09 -3.30
C THR A 1021 3.28 2.63 -3.78
N LYS A 1022 2.22 2.19 -4.47
CA LYS A 1022 2.12 0.83 -5.02
C LYS A 1022 3.06 0.55 -6.20
N ARG A 1023 3.54 1.56 -6.94
CA ARG A 1023 4.48 1.38 -8.08
C ARG A 1023 5.96 1.31 -7.65
N ILE A 1024 6.31 1.67 -6.40
CA ILE A 1024 7.69 1.66 -5.88
C ILE A 1024 8.02 0.36 -5.11
N ASN A 1025 7.02 -0.46 -4.76
CA ASN A 1025 7.19 -1.67 -3.93
C ASN A 1025 7.04 -3.01 -4.69
N GLU A 1026 7.69 -3.10 -5.87
CA GLU A 1026 8.14 -4.38 -6.44
C GLU A 1026 9.67 -4.40 -6.66
#